data_AF-A0A956AGJ7-F1
#
_entry.id   AF-A0A956AGJ7-F1
#
_cell.length_a   1.000
_cell.length_b   1.000
_cell.length_c   1.000
_cell.angle_alpha   90.00
_cell.angle_beta   90.00
_cell.angle_gamma   90.00
#
_symmetry.space_group_name_H-M   'P 1'
#
loop_
_entity.id
_entity.type
_entity.pdbx_description
1 polymer ?
#
loop_
_entity_poly.entity_id
_entity_poly.type
_entity_poly.pdbx_seq_one_letter_code
_entity_poly.pdbx_strand_id
1 'polypeptide(L)'
;IVISIKDGQLTIVNPIEDTPAARAGLKAGDRVVQIGLDSTVNMALSDAVDMLRGEPDTTVDIHVLREGWTRPRKFTLTRADIKVKSVASRLLADRVGLVKLRGFQNTTYDELAAAIKRMGSKGKLKGLILDLRGNPGGLLDQAIKVSDLFVESGPLVTTVGYGDKVREPKMATRAGTETYPVVVLTDTYSASASEIVAGALKNHERALIVGQQTFGKGSVQVIYDNKDDSALKLTIAQYLTPGDISIQSVGIAPDIATAAVVLNDDQTTFFHQDGLSGEKDLPAHLDHESAQVSREVRPIHTVRYLRDEDLHKQKAEEPSTLVVDFEVELAQRIIAASDTGFRAGMLKEAAEVIARAQAEEEARIIQALAARGIDWRPIAATGQPKARVEIVTDRPGNAVTAGESITMQVTVHNEGDGPFVRLHGETRSDNEYFEGHELIFGDIPPGESRTWKVPVKAPRSALTRRDPVKVEFNVEAGTPPPPVELKVAVEQLPRPRFALAWWVDDHTRGNADGVLQRGEEAELVVEVKNVGDGPAFELLGTLRDDGEGGERGVFIHRGRVSVSEQGLAPGAQARLRFGFKVKADGPLEVPVQVTALDNEIREATSEKVILRVVDGQAPQKEHVRLLPRNRENVVLSGTYGSAGAVLATAPFAIADARLGDWYRVPLGDGMVGWAYAADVTLDADAQGETAATPVAPKGPPVISFGDRTPGPETQDDALTLSGEVLGEAVVKDLLIFVNNRKVFFKSNGTGAADRLRFSARVPLEQGVNRITVIARQDEELESRRTVIVNRARP
;
A
#
# COMPACT_ATOMS: atom_id res chain seq x y z
N ILE A 1 18.60 -10.58 -0.97
CA ILE A 1 17.92 -10.21 0.30
C ILE A 1 16.53 -9.72 0.01
N VAL A 2 15.62 -9.87 0.97
CA VAL A 2 14.32 -9.20 0.95
C VAL A 2 14.40 -7.98 1.85
N ILE A 3 14.07 -6.81 1.31
CA ILE A 3 14.09 -5.51 2.00
C ILE A 3 12.70 -4.85 1.89
N SER A 4 12.35 -4.04 2.87
CA SER A 4 11.14 -3.22 2.89
C SER A 4 11.37 -1.96 3.71
N ILE A 5 10.48 -0.98 3.59
CA ILE A 5 10.49 0.21 4.44
C ILE A 5 9.62 -0.08 5.67
N LYS A 6 10.25 -0.13 6.85
CA LYS A 6 9.57 -0.23 8.15
C LYS A 6 9.86 1.01 8.98
N ASP A 7 8.83 1.67 9.49
CA ASP A 7 8.92 2.94 10.23
C ASP A 7 9.72 4.02 9.48
N GLY A 8 9.60 4.03 8.14
CA GLY A 8 10.35 4.90 7.23
C GLY A 8 11.85 4.65 7.18
N GLN A 9 12.31 3.44 7.53
CA GLN A 9 13.71 3.03 7.40
C GLN A 9 13.83 1.77 6.55
N LEU A 10 14.86 1.73 5.70
CA LEU A 10 15.17 0.57 4.89
C LEU A 10 15.63 -0.59 5.78
N THR A 11 14.81 -1.64 5.82
CA THR A 11 14.96 -2.74 6.77
C THR A 11 15.03 -4.08 6.03
N ILE A 12 15.96 -4.93 6.45
CA ILE A 12 16.05 -6.31 5.96
C ILE A 12 14.91 -7.11 6.58
N VAL A 13 14.00 -7.58 5.72
CA VAL A 13 12.89 -8.45 6.13
C VAL A 13 13.38 -9.88 6.26
N ASN A 14 14.12 -10.36 5.26
CA ASN A 14 14.62 -11.73 5.24
C ASN A 14 15.95 -11.82 4.47
N PRO A 15 17.06 -12.17 5.15
CA PRO A 15 18.28 -12.60 4.47
C PRO A 15 18.08 -14.03 3.93
N ILE A 16 17.76 -14.13 2.65
CA ILE A 16 17.52 -15.42 1.97
C ILE A 16 18.73 -16.35 2.16
N GLU A 17 18.48 -17.58 2.62
CA GLU A 17 19.49 -18.62 2.79
C GLU A 17 20.31 -18.83 1.51
N ASP A 18 21.59 -19.20 1.65
CA ASP A 18 22.53 -19.39 0.53
C ASP A 18 22.78 -18.15 -0.35
N THR A 19 22.36 -16.94 0.06
CA THR A 19 22.66 -15.68 -0.66
C THR A 19 23.86 -14.92 -0.07
N PRO A 20 24.49 -14.00 -0.84
CA PRO A 20 25.65 -13.22 -0.36
C PRO A 20 25.43 -12.53 0.99
N ALA A 21 24.23 -11.99 1.21
CA ALA A 21 23.87 -11.33 2.45
C ALA A 21 23.70 -12.26 3.66
N ALA A 22 23.12 -13.44 3.46
CA ALA A 22 23.05 -14.44 4.52
C ALA A 22 24.47 -14.91 4.89
N ARG A 23 25.34 -15.14 3.89
CA ARG A 23 26.77 -15.45 4.10
C ARG A 23 27.51 -14.33 4.82
N ALA A 24 27.15 -13.07 4.55
CA ALA A 24 27.72 -11.90 5.23
C ALA A 24 27.20 -11.74 6.68
N GLY A 25 26.24 -12.54 7.13
CA GLY A 25 25.73 -12.51 8.51
C GLY A 25 24.68 -11.42 8.79
N LEU A 26 24.03 -10.91 7.74
CA LEU A 26 22.86 -10.04 7.88
C LEU A 26 21.69 -10.81 8.48
N LYS A 27 20.84 -10.12 9.23
CA LYS A 27 19.69 -10.69 9.97
C LYS A 27 18.40 -9.94 9.62
N ALA A 28 17.26 -10.60 9.83
CA ALA A 28 15.97 -9.91 9.81
C ALA A 28 15.95 -8.81 10.87
N GLY A 29 15.34 -7.67 10.56
CA GLY A 29 15.29 -6.49 11.42
C GLY A 29 16.50 -5.55 11.30
N ASP A 30 17.57 -5.97 10.60
CA ASP A 30 18.71 -5.09 10.32
C ASP A 30 18.28 -3.85 9.53
N ARG A 31 18.68 -2.66 10.00
CA ARG A 31 18.44 -1.38 9.33
C ARG A 31 19.62 -1.03 8.45
N VAL A 32 19.41 -1.00 7.14
CA VAL A 32 20.42 -0.57 6.17
C VAL A 32 20.42 0.95 6.16
N VAL A 33 21.48 1.58 6.65
CA VAL A 33 21.59 3.06 6.80
C VAL A 33 22.41 3.71 5.67
N GLN A 34 23.15 2.92 4.92
CA GLN A 34 23.96 3.37 3.78
C GLN A 34 24.15 2.23 2.77
N ILE A 35 24.11 2.54 1.48
CA ILE A 35 24.47 1.66 0.37
C ILE A 35 25.52 2.38 -0.46
N GLY A 36 26.67 1.75 -0.69
CA GLY A 36 27.82 2.39 -1.31
C GLY A 36 28.24 3.64 -0.53
N LEU A 37 28.17 4.79 -1.18
CA LEU A 37 28.47 6.11 -0.61
C LEU A 37 27.20 6.90 -0.24
N ASP A 38 26.03 6.30 -0.38
CA ASP A 38 24.74 6.97 -0.27
C ASP A 38 23.98 6.60 0.99
N SER A 39 23.41 7.60 1.63
CA SER A 39 22.48 7.41 2.74
C SER A 39 21.17 6.81 2.25
N THR A 40 20.61 5.88 3.02
CA THR A 40 19.29 5.29 2.74
C THR A 40 18.14 6.04 3.41
N VAL A 41 18.42 7.13 4.13
CA VAL A 41 17.40 7.93 4.80
C VAL A 41 16.44 8.52 3.76
N ASN A 42 15.15 8.23 3.89
CA ASN A 42 14.08 8.60 2.96
C ASN A 42 14.31 8.17 1.49
N MET A 43 15.22 7.23 1.24
CA MET A 43 15.45 6.64 -0.07
C MET A 43 14.22 5.81 -0.48
N ALA A 44 13.80 5.91 -1.74
CA ALA A 44 12.72 5.05 -2.25
C ALA A 44 13.19 3.59 -2.28
N LEU A 45 12.25 2.65 -2.07
CA LEU A 45 12.58 1.23 -2.09
C LEU A 45 13.14 0.80 -3.45
N SER A 46 12.62 1.37 -4.55
CA SER A 46 13.13 1.15 -5.92
C SER A 46 14.60 1.51 -6.03
N ASP A 47 14.99 2.71 -5.60
CA ASP A 47 16.36 3.19 -5.69
C ASP A 47 17.30 2.29 -4.88
N ALA A 48 16.88 1.90 -3.68
CA ALA A 48 17.65 0.98 -2.85
C ALA A 48 17.86 -0.37 -3.55
N VAL A 49 16.82 -0.90 -4.21
CA VAL A 49 16.90 -2.13 -4.99
C VAL A 49 17.87 -1.97 -6.16
N ASP A 50 17.80 -0.85 -6.88
CA ASP A 50 18.65 -0.59 -8.04
C ASP A 50 20.13 -0.45 -7.66
N MET A 51 20.41 0.21 -6.53
CA MET A 51 21.77 0.33 -6.00
C MET A 51 22.37 -1.00 -5.50
N LEU A 52 21.54 -1.85 -4.92
CA LEU A 52 21.95 -3.19 -4.47
C LEU A 52 22.16 -4.14 -5.64
N ARG A 53 21.41 -3.96 -6.73
CA ARG A 53 21.60 -4.69 -7.99
C ARG A 53 22.79 -4.16 -8.77
N GLY A 54 23.22 -4.93 -9.76
CA GLY A 54 24.41 -4.69 -10.56
C GLY A 54 24.96 -6.00 -11.10
N GLU A 55 25.98 -5.90 -11.94
CA GLU A 55 26.61 -7.05 -12.57
C GLU A 55 27.04 -8.12 -11.55
N PRO A 56 26.82 -9.41 -11.83
CA PRO A 56 27.32 -10.50 -11.00
C PRO A 56 28.83 -10.35 -10.72
N ASP A 57 29.26 -10.85 -9.55
CA ASP A 57 30.64 -10.83 -9.06
C ASP A 57 31.22 -9.44 -8.71
N THR A 58 30.50 -8.36 -8.99
CA THR A 58 30.85 -7.02 -8.45
C THR A 58 30.50 -6.91 -6.97
N THR A 59 31.11 -5.95 -6.26
CA THR A 59 30.83 -5.74 -4.83
C THR A 59 29.96 -4.50 -4.59
N VAL A 60 29.14 -4.56 -3.55
CA VAL A 60 28.44 -3.42 -2.97
C VAL A 60 28.67 -3.38 -1.47
N ASP A 61 29.05 -2.23 -0.96
CA ASP A 61 29.17 -2.00 0.46
C ASP A 61 27.84 -1.52 1.02
N ILE A 62 27.44 -2.04 2.19
CA ILE A 62 26.31 -1.51 2.94
C ILE A 62 26.74 -1.25 4.38
N HIS A 63 26.17 -0.24 5.02
CA HIS A 63 26.29 -0.08 6.47
C HIS A 63 24.97 -0.40 7.15
N VAL A 64 25.05 -1.22 8.18
CA VAL A 64 23.89 -1.77 8.87
C VAL A 64 23.93 -1.42 10.35
N LEU A 65 22.81 -0.91 10.84
CA LEU A 65 22.52 -0.74 12.26
C LEU A 65 21.61 -1.89 12.72
N ARG A 66 22.08 -2.68 13.67
CA ARG A 66 21.33 -3.77 14.30
C ARG A 66 20.93 -3.35 15.71
N GLU A 67 19.78 -3.83 16.18
CA GLU A 67 19.35 -3.62 17.56
C GLU A 67 20.46 -4.00 18.57
N GLY A 68 20.67 -3.14 19.56
CA GLY A 68 21.76 -3.26 20.53
C GLY A 68 23.13 -2.75 20.05
N TRP A 69 23.30 -2.36 18.78
CA TRP A 69 24.52 -1.70 18.30
C TRP A 69 24.44 -0.19 18.46
N THR A 70 25.55 0.42 18.89
CA THR A 70 25.66 1.88 19.06
C THR A 70 26.11 2.60 17.80
N ARG A 71 26.67 1.89 16.81
CA ARG A 71 27.13 2.43 15.52
C ARG A 71 26.88 1.44 14.38
N PRO A 72 26.63 1.92 13.15
CA PRO A 72 26.54 1.08 11.98
C PRO A 72 27.84 0.31 11.70
N ARG A 73 27.74 -0.89 11.15
CA ARG A 73 28.90 -1.68 10.69
C ARG A 73 28.84 -1.92 9.19
N LYS A 74 30.00 -1.88 8.55
CA LYS A 74 30.16 -2.12 7.12
C LYS A 74 30.08 -3.62 6.80
N PHE A 75 29.32 -3.96 5.78
CA PHE A 75 29.27 -5.28 5.16
C PHE A 75 29.53 -5.13 3.67
N THR A 76 30.50 -5.86 3.14
CA THR A 76 30.75 -5.94 1.70
C THR A 76 30.05 -7.17 1.17
N LEU A 77 29.10 -6.95 0.24
CA LEU A 77 28.34 -8.00 -0.41
C LEU A 77 28.84 -8.17 -1.84
N THR A 78 29.17 -9.40 -2.23
CA THR A 78 29.41 -9.74 -3.64
C THR A 78 28.07 -10.01 -4.32
N ARG A 79 27.74 -9.26 -5.36
CA ARG A 79 26.54 -9.47 -6.18
C ARG A 79 26.63 -10.83 -6.85
N ALA A 80 25.50 -11.50 -6.93
CA ALA A 80 25.39 -12.82 -7.53
C ALA A 80 23.99 -13.00 -8.10
N ASP A 81 23.85 -13.90 -9.06
CA ASP A 81 22.54 -14.36 -9.50
C ASP A 81 21.82 -15.06 -8.36
N ILE A 82 20.83 -14.37 -7.80
CA ILE A 82 20.05 -14.88 -6.68
C ILE A 82 18.93 -15.76 -7.23
N LYS A 83 19.15 -17.08 -7.17
CA LYS A 83 18.09 -18.05 -7.41
C LYS A 83 17.23 -18.18 -6.16
N VAL A 84 16.09 -17.48 -6.15
CA VAL A 84 15.12 -17.61 -5.06
C VAL A 84 14.41 -18.95 -5.23
N LYS A 85 14.72 -19.92 -4.34
CA LYS A 85 14.07 -21.24 -4.34
C LYS A 85 12.55 -21.05 -4.42
N SER A 86 11.97 -21.56 -5.50
CA SER A 86 10.54 -21.52 -5.79
C SER A 86 9.78 -22.58 -5.01
N VAL A 87 10.48 -23.63 -4.58
CA VAL A 87 9.93 -24.79 -3.86
C VAL A 87 10.45 -24.84 -2.43
N ALA A 88 9.53 -24.93 -1.47
CA ALA A 88 9.82 -25.38 -0.12
C ALA A 88 9.17 -26.74 0.12
N SER A 89 9.84 -27.68 0.78
CA SER A 89 9.31 -29.03 1.01
C SER A 89 9.58 -29.55 2.42
N ARG A 90 8.64 -30.32 2.98
CA ARG A 90 8.77 -31.03 4.26
C ARG A 90 8.09 -32.40 4.17
N LEU A 91 8.72 -33.44 4.72
CA LEU A 91 8.06 -34.73 4.91
C LEU A 91 7.30 -34.70 6.24
N LEU A 92 5.99 -34.94 6.19
CA LEU A 92 5.12 -35.02 7.36
C LEU A 92 5.02 -36.46 7.87
N ALA A 93 4.26 -36.65 8.95
CA ALA A 93 3.88 -37.98 9.43
C ALA A 93 3.15 -38.79 8.34
N ASP A 94 3.12 -40.11 8.50
CA ASP A 94 2.51 -41.06 7.55
C ASP A 94 3.06 -40.99 6.11
N ARG A 95 4.29 -40.47 5.96
CA ARG A 95 4.99 -40.31 4.68
C ARG A 95 4.23 -39.45 3.66
N VAL A 96 3.52 -38.43 4.14
CA VAL A 96 2.89 -37.42 3.29
C VAL A 96 3.88 -36.30 3.02
N GLY A 97 4.15 -36.01 1.74
CA GLY A 97 4.99 -34.88 1.36
C GLY A 97 4.18 -33.58 1.39
N LEU A 98 4.70 -32.53 2.00
CA LEU A 98 4.20 -31.16 1.87
C LEU A 98 5.16 -30.38 0.98
N VAL A 99 4.65 -29.82 -0.10
CA VAL A 99 5.41 -28.95 -1.00
C VAL A 99 4.66 -27.64 -1.21
N LYS A 100 5.31 -26.52 -0.93
CA LYS A 100 4.81 -25.18 -1.24
C LYS A 100 5.51 -24.61 -2.46
N LEU A 101 4.73 -24.24 -3.48
CA LEU A 101 5.23 -23.47 -4.62
C LEU A 101 4.97 -21.99 -4.37
N ARG A 102 6.02 -21.18 -4.30
CA ARG A 102 5.93 -19.72 -4.05
C ARG A 102 5.70 -18.90 -5.32
N GLY A 103 5.99 -19.49 -6.47
CA GLY A 103 5.91 -18.87 -7.79
C GLY A 103 6.44 -19.83 -8.85
N PHE A 104 6.08 -19.60 -10.10
CA PHE A 104 6.53 -20.40 -11.23
C PHE A 104 7.72 -19.72 -11.94
N GLN A 105 8.93 -20.06 -11.51
CA GLN A 105 10.21 -19.63 -12.07
C GLN A 105 10.86 -20.74 -12.92
N ASN A 106 11.88 -20.41 -13.72
CA ASN A 106 12.54 -21.35 -14.65
C ASN A 106 12.99 -22.69 -14.02
N THR A 107 13.29 -22.73 -12.72
CA THR A 107 13.78 -23.92 -12.00
C THR A 107 12.70 -24.68 -11.23
N THR A 108 11.43 -24.24 -11.27
CA THR A 108 10.37 -24.76 -10.37
C THR A 108 10.13 -26.25 -10.54
N TYR A 109 10.03 -26.70 -11.78
CA TYR A 109 9.86 -28.13 -12.07
C TYR A 109 11.02 -28.97 -11.51
N ASP A 110 12.26 -28.56 -11.77
CA ASP A 110 13.45 -29.30 -11.34
C ASP A 110 13.54 -29.35 -9.81
N GLU A 111 13.25 -28.23 -9.14
CA GLU A 111 13.22 -28.15 -7.69
C GLU A 111 12.12 -29.04 -7.08
N LEU A 112 10.94 -29.10 -7.71
CA LEU A 112 9.82 -29.95 -7.28
C LEU A 112 10.16 -31.43 -7.45
N ALA A 113 10.64 -31.82 -8.62
CA ALA A 113 11.05 -33.20 -8.91
C ALA A 113 12.16 -33.66 -7.95
N ALA A 114 13.15 -32.81 -7.68
CA ALA A 114 14.20 -33.08 -6.70
C ALA A 114 13.65 -33.21 -5.26
N ALA A 115 12.66 -32.39 -4.88
CA ALA A 115 12.02 -32.46 -3.57
C ALA A 115 11.23 -33.77 -3.40
N ILE A 116 10.42 -34.17 -4.40
CA ILE A 116 9.68 -35.43 -4.39
C ILE A 116 10.64 -36.62 -4.29
N LYS A 117 11.68 -36.65 -5.13
CA LYS A 117 12.70 -37.71 -5.11
C LYS A 117 13.42 -37.80 -3.75
N ARG A 118 13.78 -36.67 -3.15
CA ARG A 118 14.42 -36.61 -1.83
C ARG A 118 13.50 -37.17 -0.74
N MET A 119 12.23 -36.79 -0.72
CA MET A 119 11.25 -37.30 0.26
C MET A 119 10.96 -38.80 0.05
N GLY A 120 10.96 -39.27 -1.21
CA GLY A 120 10.79 -40.67 -1.58
C GLY A 120 12.02 -41.57 -1.35
N SER A 121 13.20 -41.00 -1.07
CA SER A 121 14.46 -41.76 -0.95
C SER A 121 14.45 -42.81 0.17
N LYS A 122 13.68 -42.60 1.23
CA LYS A 122 13.55 -43.52 2.37
C LYS A 122 12.31 -44.41 2.28
N GLY A 123 11.65 -44.48 1.12
CA GLY A 123 10.43 -45.26 0.85
C GLY A 123 9.34 -44.48 0.09
N LYS A 124 8.33 -45.19 -0.42
CA LYS A 124 7.26 -44.58 -1.22
C LYS A 124 6.46 -43.55 -0.41
N LEU A 125 6.10 -42.41 -1.02
CA LEU A 125 5.19 -41.44 -0.41
C LEU A 125 3.78 -42.01 -0.36
N LYS A 126 3.05 -41.75 0.73
CA LYS A 126 1.63 -42.10 0.84
C LYS A 126 0.76 -41.12 0.06
N GLY A 127 1.21 -39.87 -0.08
CA GLY A 127 0.60 -38.85 -0.92
C GLY A 127 1.37 -37.53 -0.85
N LEU A 128 0.85 -36.53 -1.56
CA LEU A 128 1.47 -35.20 -1.66
C LEU A 128 0.42 -34.10 -1.46
N ILE A 129 0.77 -33.13 -0.61
CA ILE A 129 0.07 -31.85 -0.47
C ILE A 129 0.85 -30.83 -1.28
N LEU A 130 0.22 -30.26 -2.32
CA LEU A 130 0.75 -29.20 -3.14
C LEU A 130 0.12 -27.87 -2.73
N ASP A 131 0.84 -27.07 -1.93
CA ASP A 131 0.38 -25.79 -1.44
C ASP A 131 0.68 -24.66 -2.44
N LEU A 132 -0.38 -24.15 -3.08
CA LEU A 132 -0.34 -23.01 -4.01
C LEU A 132 -0.87 -21.71 -3.35
N ARG A 133 -1.24 -21.73 -2.07
CA ARG A 133 -1.75 -20.55 -1.36
C ARG A 133 -0.72 -19.42 -1.36
N GLY A 134 -1.16 -18.23 -1.76
CA GLY A 134 -0.33 -17.03 -1.91
C GLY A 134 0.51 -16.99 -3.19
N ASN A 135 0.33 -17.92 -4.13
CA ASN A 135 1.15 -17.99 -5.36
C ASN A 135 0.47 -17.27 -6.54
N PRO A 136 0.96 -16.08 -6.95
CA PRO A 136 0.36 -15.28 -8.02
C PRO A 136 0.62 -15.83 -9.44
N GLY A 137 1.27 -16.99 -9.55
CA GLY A 137 1.58 -17.66 -10.80
C GLY A 137 3.03 -17.46 -11.23
N GLY A 138 3.24 -17.22 -12.53
CA GLY A 138 4.56 -17.10 -13.15
C GLY A 138 4.59 -17.71 -14.55
N LEU A 139 5.66 -18.39 -14.90
CA LEU A 139 5.91 -18.91 -16.24
C LEU A 139 4.97 -20.08 -16.60
N LEU A 140 4.27 -19.94 -17.73
CA LEU A 140 3.37 -20.96 -18.28
C LEU A 140 4.06 -22.32 -18.46
N ASP A 141 5.26 -22.33 -19.04
CA ASP A 141 6.04 -23.57 -19.29
C ASP A 141 6.25 -24.37 -18.00
N GLN A 142 6.42 -23.69 -16.88
CA GLN A 142 6.64 -24.34 -15.59
C GLN A 142 5.34 -24.90 -15.01
N ALA A 143 4.21 -24.23 -15.20
CA ALA A 143 2.90 -24.80 -14.86
C ALA A 143 2.61 -26.06 -15.66
N ILE A 144 2.89 -26.05 -16.97
CA ILE A 144 2.72 -27.22 -17.84
C ILE A 144 3.55 -28.39 -17.31
N LYS A 145 4.86 -28.19 -17.07
CA LYS A 145 5.76 -29.23 -16.57
C LYS A 145 5.37 -29.74 -15.19
N VAL A 146 4.91 -28.88 -14.30
CA VAL A 146 4.42 -29.27 -12.97
C VAL A 146 3.16 -30.12 -13.09
N SER A 147 2.18 -29.73 -13.92
CA SER A 147 0.98 -30.53 -14.15
C SER A 147 1.30 -31.89 -14.80
N ASP A 148 2.28 -31.92 -15.69
CA ASP A 148 2.71 -33.13 -16.41
C ASP A 148 3.26 -34.22 -15.48
N LEU A 149 3.77 -33.86 -14.30
CA LEU A 149 4.20 -34.83 -13.29
C LEU A 149 3.07 -35.72 -12.77
N PHE A 150 1.82 -35.28 -12.89
CA PHE A 150 0.68 -35.92 -12.23
C PHE A 150 -0.40 -36.40 -13.19
N VAL A 151 -0.45 -35.89 -14.42
CA VAL A 151 -1.48 -36.24 -15.43
C VAL A 151 -0.90 -37.21 -16.45
N GLU A 152 -1.59 -38.33 -16.70
CA GLU A 152 -1.08 -39.36 -17.61
C GLU A 152 -1.24 -39.01 -19.10
N SER A 153 -2.34 -38.35 -19.47
CA SER A 153 -2.68 -38.03 -20.86
C SER A 153 -3.75 -36.94 -20.96
N GLY A 154 -3.87 -36.34 -22.14
CA GLY A 154 -4.86 -35.28 -22.42
C GLY A 154 -4.27 -33.87 -22.34
N PRO A 155 -5.06 -32.83 -22.68
CA PRO A 155 -4.59 -31.44 -22.62
C PRO A 155 -4.44 -31.00 -21.17
N LEU A 156 -3.35 -30.32 -20.84
CA LEU A 156 -3.10 -29.68 -19.54
C LEU A 156 -3.65 -28.26 -19.51
N VAL A 157 -3.47 -27.53 -20.62
CA VAL A 157 -3.96 -26.18 -20.83
C VAL A 157 -4.07 -25.92 -22.33
N THR A 158 -5.05 -25.12 -22.75
CA THR A 158 -5.20 -24.68 -24.14
C THR A 158 -5.10 -23.17 -24.20
N THR A 159 -4.19 -22.65 -25.01
CA THR A 159 -4.10 -21.20 -25.27
C THR A 159 -5.01 -20.84 -26.44
N VAL A 160 -5.90 -19.87 -26.26
CA VAL A 160 -6.86 -19.43 -27.27
C VAL A 160 -6.67 -17.94 -27.53
N GLY A 161 -6.29 -17.59 -28.76
CA GLY A 161 -6.13 -16.20 -29.21
C GLY A 161 -7.45 -15.57 -29.63
N TYR A 162 -7.42 -14.25 -29.88
CA TYR A 162 -8.61 -13.50 -30.27
C TYR A 162 -9.31 -14.07 -31.53
N GLY A 163 -10.64 -14.27 -31.43
CA GLY A 163 -11.47 -14.79 -32.51
C GLY A 163 -11.17 -16.25 -32.90
N ASP A 164 -10.67 -17.05 -31.95
CA ASP A 164 -10.29 -18.47 -32.11
C ASP A 164 -9.27 -18.75 -33.22
N LYS A 165 -8.59 -17.71 -33.73
CA LYS A 165 -7.62 -17.85 -34.83
C LYS A 165 -6.37 -18.64 -34.43
N VAL A 166 -6.09 -18.72 -33.13
CA VAL A 166 -4.98 -19.46 -32.55
C VAL A 166 -5.55 -20.34 -31.44
N ARG A 167 -5.34 -21.64 -31.53
CA ARG A 167 -5.73 -22.62 -30.50
C ARG A 167 -4.62 -23.63 -30.31
N GLU A 168 -3.91 -23.54 -29.20
CA GLU A 168 -2.72 -24.32 -28.91
C GLU A 168 -2.88 -25.14 -27.63
N PRO A 169 -3.28 -26.43 -27.75
CA PRO A 169 -3.29 -27.33 -26.60
C PRO A 169 -1.87 -27.77 -26.24
N LYS A 170 -1.57 -27.83 -24.94
CA LYS A 170 -0.35 -28.41 -24.39
C LYS A 170 -0.72 -29.75 -23.75
N MET A 171 -0.17 -30.84 -24.26
CA MET A 171 -0.58 -32.20 -23.89
C MET A 171 0.33 -32.78 -22.81
N ALA A 172 -0.27 -33.61 -21.94
CA ALA A 172 0.47 -34.38 -20.97
C ALA A 172 1.28 -35.51 -21.64
N THR A 173 2.39 -35.88 -21.03
CA THR A 173 3.27 -36.98 -21.40
C THR A 173 3.20 -38.08 -20.35
N ARG A 174 3.04 -39.32 -20.78
CA ARG A 174 2.81 -40.45 -19.88
C ARG A 174 4.00 -40.83 -18.99
N ALA A 175 5.21 -40.38 -19.33
CA ALA A 175 6.42 -40.90 -18.71
C ALA A 175 6.66 -40.28 -17.33
N GLY A 176 6.73 -41.12 -16.28
CA GLY A 176 7.08 -40.67 -14.93
C GLY A 176 5.93 -40.06 -14.12
N THR A 177 4.69 -40.31 -14.51
CA THR A 177 3.51 -39.82 -13.79
C THR A 177 3.43 -40.40 -12.38
N GLU A 178 3.32 -39.53 -11.38
CA GLU A 178 3.13 -39.91 -9.98
C GLU A 178 1.69 -40.38 -9.72
N THR A 179 1.51 -41.49 -9.01
CA THR A 179 0.19 -42.15 -8.87
C THR A 179 -0.41 -42.11 -7.46
N TYR A 180 0.30 -41.55 -6.48
CA TYR A 180 -0.21 -41.44 -5.10
C TYR A 180 -1.30 -40.36 -4.98
N PRO A 181 -2.18 -40.40 -3.96
CA PRO A 181 -3.13 -39.32 -3.66
C PRO A 181 -2.48 -37.93 -3.64
N VAL A 182 -3.13 -36.94 -4.27
CA VAL A 182 -2.68 -35.54 -4.28
C VAL A 182 -3.81 -34.62 -3.81
N VAL A 183 -3.47 -33.72 -2.90
CA VAL A 183 -4.34 -32.60 -2.49
C VAL A 183 -3.64 -31.30 -2.84
N VAL A 184 -4.33 -30.39 -3.52
CA VAL A 184 -3.84 -29.05 -3.85
C VAL A 184 -4.50 -28.05 -2.92
N LEU A 185 -3.71 -27.24 -2.23
CA LEU A 185 -4.22 -26.14 -1.41
C LEU A 185 -4.23 -24.84 -2.22
N THR A 186 -5.36 -24.13 -2.23
CA THR A 186 -5.54 -22.86 -2.94
C THR A 186 -6.15 -21.78 -2.05
N ASP A 187 -5.91 -20.52 -2.40
CA ASP A 187 -6.56 -19.34 -1.81
C ASP A 187 -6.85 -18.29 -2.89
N THR A 188 -7.47 -17.17 -2.52
CA THR A 188 -7.81 -16.09 -3.46
C THR A 188 -6.59 -15.46 -4.13
N TYR A 189 -5.39 -15.62 -3.56
CA TYR A 189 -4.13 -15.12 -4.14
C TYR A 189 -3.48 -16.09 -5.13
N SER A 190 -3.99 -17.32 -5.19
CA SER A 190 -3.57 -18.31 -6.18
C SER A 190 -4.05 -17.84 -7.56
N ALA A 191 -3.13 -17.52 -8.47
CA ALA A 191 -3.49 -16.92 -9.76
C ALA A 191 -2.71 -17.50 -10.94
N SER A 192 -3.26 -17.36 -12.15
CA SER A 192 -2.61 -17.65 -13.44
C SER A 192 -2.00 -19.06 -13.51
N ALA A 193 -0.67 -19.20 -13.52
CA ALA A 193 0.02 -20.49 -13.56
C ALA A 193 -0.43 -21.46 -12.43
N SER A 194 -0.74 -20.94 -11.23
CA SER A 194 -1.30 -21.74 -10.12
C SER A 194 -2.67 -22.32 -10.48
N GLU A 195 -3.51 -21.54 -11.16
CA GLU A 195 -4.86 -21.92 -11.59
C GLU A 195 -4.81 -22.92 -12.75
N ILE A 196 -3.80 -22.82 -13.61
CA ILE A 196 -3.53 -23.83 -14.64
C ILE A 196 -3.22 -25.17 -14.00
N VAL A 197 -2.35 -25.21 -12.98
CA VAL A 197 -2.04 -26.46 -12.27
C VAL A 197 -3.27 -27.00 -11.54
N ALA A 198 -3.95 -26.17 -10.74
CA ALA A 198 -5.14 -26.58 -10.01
C ALA A 198 -6.25 -27.07 -10.95
N GLY A 199 -6.53 -26.34 -12.04
CA GLY A 199 -7.53 -26.71 -13.05
C GLY A 199 -7.16 -27.97 -13.83
N ALA A 200 -5.89 -28.12 -14.22
CA ALA A 200 -5.43 -29.34 -14.88
C ALA A 200 -5.62 -30.57 -13.99
N LEU A 201 -5.18 -30.51 -12.74
CA LEU A 201 -5.28 -31.63 -11.82
C LEU A 201 -6.72 -31.93 -11.40
N LYS A 202 -7.55 -30.89 -11.23
CA LYS A 202 -8.97 -31.06 -10.91
C LYS A 202 -9.73 -31.72 -12.05
N ASN A 203 -9.61 -31.17 -13.27
CA ASN A 203 -10.43 -31.59 -14.41
C ASN A 203 -9.98 -32.93 -15.02
N HIS A 204 -8.77 -33.40 -14.71
CA HIS A 204 -8.31 -34.77 -15.00
C HIS A 204 -8.64 -35.77 -13.89
N GLU A 205 -9.49 -35.39 -12.92
CA GLU A 205 -9.82 -36.23 -11.76
C GLU A 205 -8.57 -36.70 -10.99
N ARG A 206 -7.50 -35.89 -10.98
CA ARG A 206 -6.19 -36.29 -10.43
C ARG A 206 -5.95 -35.81 -9.01
N ALA A 207 -6.48 -34.67 -8.61
CA ALA A 207 -6.27 -34.14 -7.27
C ALA A 207 -7.55 -33.54 -6.69
N LEU A 208 -7.65 -33.57 -5.37
CA LEU A 208 -8.64 -32.78 -4.64
C LEU A 208 -8.14 -31.35 -4.48
N ILE A 209 -9.01 -30.38 -4.73
CA ILE A 209 -8.73 -28.97 -4.43
C ILE A 209 -9.36 -28.61 -3.08
N VAL A 210 -8.55 -28.13 -2.13
CA VAL A 210 -8.97 -27.72 -0.79
C VAL A 210 -8.54 -26.29 -0.56
N GLY A 211 -9.37 -25.45 0.06
CA GLY A 211 -9.01 -24.05 0.30
C GLY A 211 -10.11 -23.07 -0.07
N GLN A 212 -9.71 -21.92 -0.59
CA GLN A 212 -10.61 -20.94 -1.17
C GLN A 212 -10.57 -20.98 -2.70
N GLN A 213 -11.57 -20.35 -3.32
CA GLN A 213 -11.60 -20.11 -4.76
C GLN A 213 -10.42 -19.22 -5.17
N THR A 214 -9.80 -19.55 -6.30
CA THR A 214 -8.62 -18.84 -6.80
C THR A 214 -8.99 -17.47 -7.41
N PHE A 215 -7.97 -16.67 -7.73
CA PHE A 215 -8.14 -15.27 -8.16
C PHE A 215 -9.00 -15.09 -9.42
N GLY A 216 -8.87 -15.95 -10.42
CA GLY A 216 -9.58 -15.86 -11.70
C GLY A 216 -8.83 -15.20 -12.83
N LYS A 217 -7.49 -15.31 -12.90
CA LYS A 217 -6.70 -14.71 -13.99
C LYS A 217 -6.41 -15.74 -15.09
N GLY A 218 -7.30 -15.79 -16.08
CA GLY A 218 -7.20 -16.64 -17.27
C GLY A 218 -6.53 -16.01 -18.51
N SER A 219 -5.80 -14.90 -18.39
CA SER A 219 -5.25 -14.15 -19.52
C SER A 219 -3.75 -14.36 -19.75
N VAL A 220 -3.35 -14.33 -21.03
CA VAL A 220 -1.95 -14.39 -21.50
C VAL A 220 -1.47 -13.00 -21.84
N GLN A 221 -0.35 -12.60 -21.26
CA GLN A 221 0.28 -11.31 -21.54
C GLN A 221 1.66 -11.50 -22.17
N VAL A 222 1.92 -10.75 -23.23
CA VAL A 222 3.23 -10.66 -23.89
C VAL A 222 3.81 -9.27 -23.67
N ILE A 223 5.12 -9.21 -23.44
CA ILE A 223 5.86 -7.96 -23.36
C ILE A 223 6.43 -7.67 -24.75
N TYR A 224 6.12 -6.48 -25.27
CA TYR A 224 6.68 -5.94 -26.51
C TYR A 224 7.62 -4.81 -26.13
N ASP A 225 8.92 -5.05 -26.28
CA ASP A 225 9.94 -4.03 -26.00
C ASP A 225 9.95 -2.96 -27.09
N ASN A 226 9.98 -1.70 -26.67
CA ASN A 226 10.14 -0.54 -27.54
C ASN A 226 11.63 -0.16 -27.64
N LYS A 227 11.95 0.69 -28.63
CA LYS A 227 13.34 1.12 -28.89
C LYS A 227 13.90 2.10 -27.86
N ASP A 228 13.04 2.70 -27.04
CA ASP A 228 13.38 3.67 -25.99
C ASP A 228 13.48 3.00 -24.60
N ASP A 229 13.69 1.68 -24.58
CA ASP A 229 13.72 0.83 -23.38
C ASP A 229 12.41 0.79 -22.57
N SER A 230 11.32 1.39 -23.08
CA SER A 230 9.97 1.15 -22.57
C SER A 230 9.41 -0.18 -23.09
N ALA A 231 8.37 -0.72 -22.44
CA ALA A 231 7.75 -1.96 -22.90
C ALA A 231 6.22 -1.93 -22.78
N LEU A 232 5.53 -2.50 -23.78
CA LEU A 232 4.08 -2.70 -23.76
C LEU A 232 3.77 -4.13 -23.30
N LYS A 233 3.15 -4.28 -22.13
CA LYS A 233 2.61 -5.56 -21.68
C LYS A 233 1.16 -5.71 -22.14
N LEU A 234 0.92 -6.51 -23.18
CA LEU A 234 -0.38 -6.64 -23.84
C LEU A 234 -1.00 -8.01 -23.61
N THR A 235 -2.27 -8.05 -23.23
CA THR A 235 -3.07 -9.29 -23.20
C THR A 235 -3.44 -9.72 -24.62
N ILE A 236 -3.01 -10.91 -25.04
CA ILE A 236 -3.19 -11.38 -26.44
C ILE A 236 -4.01 -12.66 -26.59
N ALA A 237 -4.20 -13.40 -25.50
CA ALA A 237 -4.87 -14.70 -25.51
C ALA A 237 -5.44 -15.02 -24.12
N GLN A 238 -6.17 -16.12 -24.04
CA GLN A 238 -6.67 -16.71 -22.80
C GLN A 238 -6.18 -18.14 -22.66
N TYR A 239 -6.12 -18.65 -21.43
CA TYR A 239 -5.92 -20.07 -21.17
C TYR A 239 -7.24 -20.71 -20.76
N LEU A 240 -7.54 -21.85 -21.36
CA LEU A 240 -8.63 -22.74 -20.97
C LEU A 240 -8.05 -23.97 -20.26
N THR A 241 -8.68 -24.35 -19.16
CA THR A 241 -8.39 -25.60 -18.44
C THR A 241 -9.00 -26.79 -19.18
N PRO A 242 -8.63 -28.05 -18.86
CA PRO A 242 -9.15 -29.22 -19.57
C PRO A 242 -10.69 -29.24 -19.54
N GLY A 243 -11.31 -29.53 -20.68
CA GLY A 243 -12.76 -29.37 -20.87
C GLY A 243 -13.19 -28.02 -21.46
N ASP A 244 -12.24 -27.20 -21.94
CA ASP A 244 -12.49 -25.85 -22.50
C ASP A 244 -13.14 -24.89 -21.49
N ILE A 245 -12.78 -25.06 -20.22
CA ILE A 245 -13.33 -24.31 -19.09
C ILE A 245 -12.48 -23.05 -18.87
N SER A 246 -13.10 -21.87 -19.01
CA SER A 246 -12.46 -20.58 -18.75
C SER A 246 -12.43 -20.26 -17.27
N ILE A 247 -11.30 -19.78 -16.79
CA ILE A 247 -11.12 -19.35 -15.40
C ILE A 247 -11.15 -17.81 -15.25
N GLN A 248 -11.23 -17.06 -16.35
CA GLN A 248 -11.25 -15.60 -16.30
C GLN A 248 -12.49 -15.11 -15.52
N SER A 249 -12.29 -14.22 -14.55
CA SER A 249 -13.29 -13.66 -13.63
C SER A 249 -14.04 -14.69 -12.79
N VAL A 250 -13.51 -15.91 -12.71
CA VAL A 250 -14.10 -16.99 -11.91
C VAL A 250 -13.06 -17.65 -11.03
N GLY A 251 -11.97 -18.14 -11.61
CA GLY A 251 -10.99 -18.99 -10.93
C GLY A 251 -11.42 -20.45 -10.86
N ILE A 252 -10.68 -21.22 -10.08
CA ILE A 252 -10.88 -22.62 -9.77
C ILE A 252 -11.63 -22.71 -8.44
N ALA A 253 -12.86 -23.20 -8.49
CA ALA A 253 -13.60 -23.52 -7.28
C ALA A 253 -12.93 -24.70 -6.55
N PRO A 254 -12.81 -24.68 -5.22
CA PRO A 254 -12.32 -25.83 -4.47
C PRO A 254 -13.36 -26.96 -4.45
N ASP A 255 -12.90 -28.18 -4.22
CA ASP A 255 -13.80 -29.31 -3.94
C ASP A 255 -14.28 -29.26 -2.49
N ILE A 256 -13.36 -28.91 -1.58
CA ILE A 256 -13.64 -28.69 -0.16
C ILE A 256 -13.26 -27.24 0.15
N ALA A 257 -14.25 -26.37 0.25
CA ALA A 257 -14.03 -24.99 0.64
C ALA A 257 -13.68 -24.91 2.13
N THR A 258 -12.67 -24.12 2.48
CA THR A 258 -12.30 -23.84 3.87
C THR A 258 -12.49 -22.36 4.16
N ALA A 259 -13.02 -22.03 5.33
CA ALA A 259 -13.26 -20.66 5.74
C ALA A 259 -12.79 -20.47 7.18
N ALA A 260 -11.79 -19.62 7.37
CA ALA A 260 -11.28 -19.28 8.68
C ALA A 260 -12.29 -18.41 9.42
N VAL A 261 -12.54 -18.74 10.68
CA VAL A 261 -13.32 -17.96 11.62
C VAL A 261 -12.37 -17.24 12.57
N VAL A 262 -12.46 -15.91 12.61
CA VAL A 262 -11.67 -15.02 13.46
C VAL A 262 -12.63 -14.35 14.43
N LEU A 263 -12.36 -14.50 15.72
CA LEU A 263 -13.16 -13.92 16.79
C LEU A 263 -12.25 -13.13 17.72
N ASN A 264 -11.91 -11.90 17.38
CA ASN A 264 -11.11 -10.99 18.20
C ASN A 264 -11.98 -9.80 18.63
N ASP A 265 -11.55 -9.01 19.62
CA ASP A 265 -12.32 -7.88 20.15
C ASP A 265 -12.53 -6.76 19.11
N ASP A 266 -11.62 -6.66 18.15
CA ASP A 266 -11.53 -5.65 17.10
C ASP A 266 -11.95 -6.15 15.71
N GLN A 267 -11.93 -7.47 15.50
CA GLN A 267 -12.27 -8.11 14.22
C GLN A 267 -13.08 -9.38 14.44
N THR A 268 -14.25 -9.44 13.82
CA THR A 268 -15.06 -10.65 13.71
C THR A 268 -15.22 -11.00 12.24
N THR A 269 -14.76 -12.19 11.87
CA THR A 269 -14.84 -12.71 10.50
C THR A 269 -15.30 -14.15 10.58
N PHE A 270 -16.47 -14.46 10.06
CA PHE A 270 -17.15 -15.74 10.24
C PHE A 270 -17.78 -16.24 8.93
N PHE A 271 -18.35 -15.31 8.17
CA PHE A 271 -19.06 -15.60 6.91
C PHE A 271 -18.33 -15.05 5.70
N HIS A 272 -17.70 -13.90 5.88
CA HIS A 272 -16.82 -13.30 4.91
C HIS A 272 -15.52 -14.11 4.93
N GLN A 273 -15.24 -14.81 3.84
CA GLN A 273 -13.84 -15.16 3.56
C GLN A 273 -13.18 -13.81 3.27
N ASP A 274 -12.21 -13.38 4.11
CA ASP A 274 -11.47 -12.09 4.06
C ASP A 274 -11.64 -11.35 2.74
N GLY A 275 -11.94 -10.03 2.75
CA GLY A 275 -12.25 -9.14 1.61
C GLY A 275 -11.22 -9.10 0.47
N LEU A 276 -10.94 -10.26 -0.08
CA LEU A 276 -9.97 -10.59 -1.10
C LEU A 276 -10.72 -10.54 -2.41
N SER A 277 -10.52 -9.44 -3.13
CA SER A 277 -11.04 -9.26 -4.46
C SER A 277 -10.47 -10.33 -5.40
N GLY A 278 -11.36 -11.11 -5.99
CA GLY A 278 -11.04 -11.86 -7.20
C GLY A 278 -10.97 -10.91 -8.38
N GLU A 279 -10.58 -11.43 -9.55
CA GLU A 279 -10.52 -10.61 -10.75
C GLU A 279 -11.87 -9.96 -11.08
N LYS A 280 -12.99 -10.66 -10.85
CA LYS A 280 -14.37 -10.15 -11.02
C LYS A 280 -14.69 -8.88 -10.22
N ASP A 281 -13.99 -8.66 -9.10
CA ASP A 281 -14.22 -7.54 -8.20
C ASP A 281 -13.36 -6.33 -8.59
N LEU A 282 -12.46 -6.49 -9.58
CA LEU A 282 -11.67 -5.40 -10.11
C LEU A 282 -12.51 -4.48 -11.02
N PRO A 283 -12.26 -3.16 -10.96
CA PRO A 283 -12.77 -2.25 -11.97
C PRO A 283 -12.29 -2.67 -13.37
N ALA A 284 -13.22 -2.79 -14.32
CA ALA A 284 -12.95 -3.19 -15.70
C ALA A 284 -12.26 -4.56 -15.85
N HIS A 285 -12.65 -5.54 -15.03
CA HIS A 285 -12.30 -6.95 -15.21
C HIS A 285 -12.70 -7.46 -16.61
N LEU A 286 -12.02 -8.51 -17.07
CA LEU A 286 -12.31 -9.16 -18.34
C LEU A 286 -13.32 -10.28 -18.12
N ASP A 287 -14.37 -10.32 -18.93
CA ASP A 287 -15.38 -11.36 -18.90
C ASP A 287 -15.44 -12.11 -20.24
N HIS A 288 -15.93 -13.36 -20.23
CA HIS A 288 -16.07 -14.21 -21.42
C HIS A 288 -17.30 -15.11 -21.32
N GLU A 289 -17.96 -15.43 -22.45
CA GLU A 289 -19.17 -16.27 -22.45
C GLU A 289 -18.92 -17.66 -21.85
N SER A 290 -17.77 -18.28 -22.15
CA SER A 290 -17.37 -19.58 -21.60
C SER A 290 -17.08 -19.57 -20.09
N ALA A 291 -16.95 -18.40 -19.46
CA ALA A 291 -16.78 -18.30 -18.01
C ALA A 291 -18.06 -18.69 -17.24
N GLN A 292 -19.24 -18.65 -17.89
CA GLN A 292 -20.51 -19.01 -17.26
C GLN A 292 -20.53 -20.46 -16.76
N VAL A 293 -19.91 -21.39 -17.50
CA VAL A 293 -19.81 -22.81 -17.13
C VAL A 293 -19.09 -23.00 -15.79
N SER A 294 -18.01 -22.24 -15.58
CA SER A 294 -17.22 -22.30 -14.35
C SER A 294 -17.95 -21.68 -13.15
N ARG A 295 -18.79 -20.66 -13.37
CA ARG A 295 -19.54 -19.97 -12.30
C ARG A 295 -20.55 -20.87 -11.60
N GLU A 296 -21.00 -21.94 -12.26
CA GLU A 296 -21.96 -22.90 -11.67
C GLU A 296 -21.30 -23.94 -10.75
N VAL A 297 -19.96 -24.08 -10.79
CA VAL A 297 -19.23 -25.06 -10.00
C VAL A 297 -19.15 -24.61 -8.55
N ARG A 298 -19.91 -25.26 -7.67
CA ARG A 298 -19.87 -25.04 -6.22
C ARG A 298 -18.96 -26.04 -5.53
N PRO A 299 -18.39 -25.69 -4.37
CA PRO A 299 -17.72 -26.65 -3.50
C PRO A 299 -18.68 -27.78 -3.10
N ILE A 300 -18.15 -28.99 -2.99
CA ILE A 300 -18.89 -30.19 -2.57
C ILE A 300 -19.08 -30.16 -1.05
N HIS A 301 -18.04 -29.77 -0.33
CA HIS A 301 -18.05 -29.57 1.12
C HIS A 301 -17.55 -28.17 1.47
N THR A 302 -18.01 -27.65 2.60
CA THR A 302 -17.48 -26.42 3.21
C THR A 302 -17.13 -26.69 4.66
N VAL A 303 -15.91 -26.38 5.07
CA VAL A 303 -15.41 -26.57 6.43
C VAL A 303 -15.01 -25.21 6.99
N ARG A 304 -15.80 -24.73 7.95
CA ARG A 304 -15.41 -23.56 8.77
C ARG A 304 -14.49 -24.03 9.88
N TYR A 305 -13.44 -23.29 10.15
CA TYR A 305 -12.48 -23.64 11.20
C TYR A 305 -12.09 -22.40 12.00
N LEU A 306 -11.87 -22.56 13.30
CA LEU A 306 -11.42 -21.45 14.14
C LEU A 306 -9.94 -21.19 13.87
N ARG A 307 -9.60 -19.96 13.44
CA ARG A 307 -8.22 -19.59 13.12
C ARG A 307 -7.36 -19.63 14.38
N ASP A 308 -6.18 -20.24 14.25
CA ASP A 308 -5.15 -20.19 15.28
C ASP A 308 -4.35 -18.89 15.13
N GLU A 309 -4.57 -17.95 16.06
CA GLU A 309 -3.95 -16.62 16.02
C GLU A 309 -2.44 -16.66 16.30
N ASP A 310 -1.95 -17.62 17.07
CA ASP A 310 -0.52 -17.75 17.36
C ASP A 310 0.23 -18.26 16.12
N LEU A 311 -0.33 -19.27 15.44
CA LEU A 311 0.18 -19.73 14.15
C LEU A 311 0.06 -18.64 13.07
N HIS A 312 -1.02 -17.86 13.07
CA HIS A 312 -1.18 -16.75 12.13
C HIS A 312 -0.10 -15.68 12.33
N LYS A 313 0.16 -15.27 13.58
CA LYS A 313 1.25 -14.33 13.92
C LYS A 313 2.61 -14.88 13.50
N GLN A 314 2.89 -16.15 13.80
CA GLN A 314 4.13 -16.80 13.38
C GLN A 314 4.32 -16.77 11.85
N LYS A 315 3.25 -17.03 11.09
CA LYS A 315 3.27 -17.00 9.61
C LYS A 315 3.50 -15.59 9.06
N ALA A 316 2.98 -14.56 9.74
CA ALA A 316 3.21 -13.16 9.39
C ALA A 316 4.66 -12.71 9.67
N GLU A 317 5.25 -13.18 10.77
CA GLU A 317 6.63 -12.86 11.17
C GLU A 317 7.67 -13.62 10.32
N GLU A 318 7.41 -14.87 9.98
CA GLU A 318 8.30 -15.71 9.17
C GLU A 318 7.60 -16.31 7.93
N PRO A 319 7.34 -15.52 6.87
CA PRO A 319 6.60 -15.98 5.69
C PRO A 319 7.28 -17.14 4.94
N SER A 320 8.57 -17.38 5.19
CA SER A 320 9.33 -18.46 4.57
C SER A 320 9.12 -19.83 5.23
N THR A 321 8.54 -19.89 6.42
CA THR A 321 8.42 -21.13 7.19
C THR A 321 7.25 -21.99 6.69
N LEU A 322 7.49 -23.29 6.50
CA LEU A 322 6.42 -24.25 6.18
C LEU A 322 5.63 -24.55 7.46
N VAL A 323 4.54 -23.82 7.63
CA VAL A 323 3.60 -24.00 8.73
C VAL A 323 2.63 -25.14 8.41
N VAL A 324 2.42 -26.02 9.38
CA VAL A 324 1.36 -27.03 9.33
C VAL A 324 0.14 -26.39 9.99
N ASP A 325 -0.75 -25.85 9.17
CA ASP A 325 -2.00 -25.23 9.60
C ASP A 325 -3.18 -26.19 9.37
N PHE A 326 -4.39 -25.78 9.78
CA PHE A 326 -5.59 -26.60 9.67
C PHE A 326 -5.80 -27.23 8.28
N GLU A 327 -5.57 -26.46 7.22
CA GLU A 327 -5.78 -26.93 5.84
C GLU A 327 -4.76 -28.00 5.44
N VAL A 328 -3.49 -27.86 5.88
CA VAL A 328 -2.46 -28.89 5.71
C VAL A 328 -2.82 -30.15 6.51
N GLU A 329 -3.30 -30.01 7.75
CA GLU A 329 -3.71 -31.14 8.58
C GLU A 329 -4.94 -31.86 8.01
N LEU A 330 -5.92 -31.11 7.51
CA LEU A 330 -7.09 -31.66 6.83
C LEU A 330 -6.68 -32.43 5.57
N ALA A 331 -5.83 -31.84 4.73
CA ALA A 331 -5.28 -32.49 3.54
C ALA A 331 -4.49 -33.76 3.89
N GLN A 332 -3.70 -33.74 4.98
CA GLN A 332 -2.98 -34.92 5.45
C GLN A 332 -3.94 -36.04 5.88
N ARG A 333 -5.00 -35.72 6.63
CA ARG A 333 -6.03 -36.69 7.05
C ARG A 333 -6.77 -37.28 5.86
N ILE A 334 -7.09 -36.46 4.86
CA ILE A 334 -7.73 -36.89 3.60
C ILE A 334 -6.82 -37.88 2.85
N ILE A 335 -5.54 -37.55 2.67
CA ILE A 335 -4.57 -38.44 2.03
C ILE A 335 -4.40 -39.73 2.83
N ALA A 336 -4.38 -39.64 4.17
CA ALA A 336 -4.23 -40.81 5.03
C ALA A 336 -5.41 -41.79 4.91
N ALA A 337 -6.62 -41.30 4.62
CA ALA A 337 -7.82 -42.08 4.40
C ALA A 337 -8.02 -42.54 2.95
N SER A 338 -7.18 -42.06 2.01
CA SER A 338 -7.33 -42.35 0.58
C SER A 338 -6.39 -43.48 0.13
N ASP A 339 -6.94 -44.49 -0.55
CA ASP A 339 -6.19 -45.57 -1.19
C ASP A 339 -6.02 -45.35 -2.71
N THR A 340 -6.73 -44.37 -3.26
CA THR A 340 -6.76 -44.02 -4.68
C THR A 340 -6.11 -42.68 -4.99
N GLY A 341 -5.50 -42.57 -6.18
CA GLY A 341 -4.96 -41.32 -6.71
C GLY A 341 -5.97 -40.44 -7.46
N PHE A 342 -7.25 -40.85 -7.51
CA PHE A 342 -8.29 -40.17 -8.29
C PHE A 342 -9.26 -39.36 -7.42
N ARG A 343 -9.56 -38.13 -7.85
CA ARG A 343 -10.37 -37.11 -7.17
C ARG A 343 -11.72 -37.65 -6.68
N ALA A 344 -12.57 -38.19 -7.56
CA ALA A 344 -13.87 -38.74 -7.17
C ALA A 344 -13.77 -39.85 -6.09
N GLY A 345 -12.75 -40.71 -6.17
CA GLY A 345 -12.52 -41.76 -5.18
C GLY A 345 -12.06 -41.20 -3.83
N MET A 346 -11.10 -40.26 -3.86
CA MET A 346 -10.62 -39.57 -2.65
C MET A 346 -11.75 -38.83 -1.93
N LEU A 347 -12.66 -38.15 -2.65
CA LEU A 347 -13.83 -37.49 -2.05
C LEU A 347 -14.73 -38.48 -1.30
N LYS A 348 -14.99 -39.65 -1.92
CA LYS A 348 -15.81 -40.69 -1.31
C LYS A 348 -15.16 -41.27 -0.05
N GLU A 349 -13.86 -41.56 -0.12
CA GLU A 349 -13.08 -42.14 0.99
C GLU A 349 -12.88 -41.15 2.14
N ALA A 350 -12.76 -39.85 1.84
CA ALA A 350 -12.58 -38.80 2.83
C ALA A 350 -13.87 -38.28 3.47
N ALA A 351 -15.05 -38.76 3.07
CA ALA A 351 -16.34 -38.21 3.53
C ALA A 351 -16.46 -38.19 5.07
N GLU A 352 -16.10 -39.29 5.75
CA GLU A 352 -16.12 -39.35 7.22
C GLU A 352 -15.07 -38.44 7.87
N VAL A 353 -13.89 -38.31 7.26
CA VAL A 353 -12.82 -37.41 7.73
C VAL A 353 -13.28 -35.95 7.69
N ILE A 354 -13.92 -35.55 6.58
CA ILE A 354 -14.44 -34.20 6.39
C ILE A 354 -15.58 -33.92 7.39
N ALA A 355 -16.54 -34.83 7.51
CA ALA A 355 -17.66 -34.70 8.44
C ALA A 355 -17.18 -34.58 9.90
N ARG A 356 -16.17 -35.37 10.28
CA ARG A 356 -15.55 -35.28 11.60
C ARG A 356 -14.85 -33.95 11.82
N ALA A 357 -14.06 -33.48 10.85
CA ALA A 357 -13.40 -32.17 10.94
C ALA A 357 -14.41 -31.02 11.06
N GLN A 358 -15.52 -31.08 10.33
CA GLN A 358 -16.62 -30.12 10.45
C GLN A 358 -17.20 -30.11 11.86
N ALA A 359 -17.51 -31.28 12.44
CA ALA A 359 -18.08 -31.38 13.79
C ALA A 359 -17.09 -30.92 14.88
N GLU A 360 -15.81 -31.26 14.75
CA GLU A 360 -14.75 -30.82 15.68
C GLU A 360 -14.61 -29.29 15.69
N GLU A 361 -14.53 -28.67 14.50
CA GLU A 361 -14.40 -27.23 14.39
C GLU A 361 -15.70 -26.48 14.74
N GLU A 362 -16.86 -27.02 14.40
CA GLU A 362 -18.14 -26.45 14.82
C GLU A 362 -18.27 -26.40 16.34
N ALA A 363 -17.86 -27.46 17.05
CA ALA A 363 -17.84 -27.46 18.51
C ALA A 363 -16.89 -26.38 19.08
N ARG A 364 -15.69 -26.23 18.49
CA ARG A 364 -14.73 -25.17 18.88
C ARG A 364 -15.28 -23.78 18.65
N ILE A 365 -15.93 -23.55 17.51
CA ILE A 365 -16.54 -22.27 17.15
C ILE A 365 -17.70 -21.94 18.10
N ILE A 366 -18.59 -22.90 18.39
CA ILE A 366 -19.69 -22.74 19.36
C ILE A 366 -19.12 -22.36 20.73
N GLN A 367 -18.06 -23.03 21.18
CA GLN A 367 -17.43 -22.73 22.46
C GLN A 367 -16.82 -21.31 22.47
N ALA A 368 -16.16 -20.90 21.39
CA ALA A 368 -15.55 -19.58 21.26
C ALA A 368 -16.58 -18.44 21.22
N LEU A 369 -17.73 -18.65 20.57
CA LEU A 369 -18.86 -17.72 20.55
C LEU A 369 -19.58 -17.67 21.90
N ALA A 370 -19.79 -18.81 22.56
CA ALA A 370 -20.41 -18.86 23.89
C ALA A 370 -19.59 -18.11 24.93
N ALA A 371 -18.25 -18.15 24.85
CA ALA A 371 -17.36 -17.35 25.69
C ALA A 371 -17.54 -15.82 25.51
N ARG A 372 -18.17 -15.40 24.40
CA ARG A 372 -18.53 -14.00 24.07
C ARG A 372 -20.02 -13.71 24.28
N GLY A 373 -20.75 -14.63 24.91
CA GLY A 373 -22.18 -14.48 25.20
C GLY A 373 -23.11 -14.70 23.99
N ILE A 374 -22.60 -15.28 22.90
CA ILE A 374 -23.37 -15.55 21.68
C ILE A 374 -23.73 -17.04 21.66
N ASP A 375 -25.02 -17.35 21.65
CA ASP A 375 -25.50 -18.73 21.48
C ASP A 375 -25.56 -19.09 20.00
N TRP A 376 -24.79 -20.12 19.63
CA TRP A 376 -24.62 -20.59 18.25
C TRP A 376 -25.00 -22.07 18.07
N ARG A 377 -25.61 -22.66 19.10
CA ARG A 377 -26.01 -24.07 19.09
C ARG A 377 -27.22 -24.25 18.17
N PRO A 378 -27.30 -25.32 17.39
CA PRO A 378 -28.47 -25.54 16.54
C PRO A 378 -29.74 -25.71 17.39
N ILE A 379 -30.77 -24.93 17.07
CA ILE A 379 -32.12 -25.05 17.64
C ILE A 379 -33.13 -25.48 16.58
N ALA A 380 -34.23 -26.10 17.00
CA ALA A 380 -35.28 -26.52 16.08
C ALA A 380 -36.01 -25.30 15.48
N ALA A 381 -36.08 -25.22 14.16
CA ALA A 381 -36.79 -24.18 13.43
C ALA A 381 -38.28 -24.54 13.24
N THR A 382 -39.08 -24.42 14.30
CA THR A 382 -40.54 -24.57 14.24
C THR A 382 -41.23 -23.21 14.36
N GLY A 383 -42.22 -22.93 13.50
CA GLY A 383 -42.89 -21.62 13.42
C GLY A 383 -42.26 -20.70 12.37
N GLN A 384 -42.68 -19.44 12.31
CA GLN A 384 -42.15 -18.43 11.41
C GLN A 384 -41.56 -17.24 12.20
N PRO A 385 -40.26 -16.96 12.09
CA PRO A 385 -39.68 -15.77 12.69
C PRO A 385 -40.16 -14.52 11.95
N LYS A 386 -40.27 -13.40 12.67
CA LYS A 386 -40.63 -12.10 12.10
C LYS A 386 -39.78 -11.02 12.76
N ALA A 387 -38.97 -10.33 11.96
CA ALA A 387 -38.09 -9.29 12.48
C ALA A 387 -38.76 -7.92 12.47
N ARG A 388 -38.57 -7.18 13.57
CA ARG A 388 -38.41 -5.73 13.54
C ARG A 388 -36.94 -5.43 13.78
N VAL A 389 -36.30 -4.70 12.88
CA VAL A 389 -34.89 -4.31 13.00
C VAL A 389 -34.81 -2.82 13.29
N GLU A 390 -34.01 -2.46 14.28
CA GLU A 390 -33.65 -1.08 14.60
C GLU A 390 -32.16 -0.88 14.36
N ILE A 391 -31.80 0.24 13.74
CA ILE A 391 -30.41 0.61 13.50
C ILE A 391 -30.20 2.06 13.93
N VAL A 392 -29.32 2.26 14.90
CA VAL A 392 -29.03 3.56 15.52
C VAL A 392 -27.52 3.75 15.67
N THR A 393 -27.10 4.97 15.94
CA THR A 393 -25.74 5.26 16.38
C THR A 393 -25.76 5.86 17.79
N ASP A 394 -24.64 5.80 18.48
CA ASP A 394 -24.44 6.50 19.77
C ASP A 394 -24.20 8.01 19.61
N ARG A 395 -24.29 8.54 18.38
CA ARG A 395 -24.08 9.95 18.06
C ARG A 395 -25.35 10.63 17.53
N PRO A 396 -25.61 11.89 17.92
CA PRO A 396 -26.74 12.64 17.37
C PRO A 396 -26.58 12.83 15.85
N GLY A 397 -27.67 12.64 15.10
CA GLY A 397 -27.68 12.82 13.65
C GLY A 397 -26.84 11.81 12.85
N ASN A 398 -26.37 10.73 13.48
CA ASN A 398 -25.43 9.76 12.91
C ASN A 398 -24.16 10.42 12.36
N ALA A 399 -23.66 11.45 13.06
CA ALA A 399 -22.51 12.23 12.64
C ALA A 399 -21.31 11.98 13.56
N VAL A 400 -20.11 11.87 12.97
CA VAL A 400 -18.85 11.73 13.69
C VAL A 400 -17.81 12.68 13.12
N THR A 401 -17.08 13.37 14.00
CA THR A 401 -15.94 14.18 13.61
C THR A 401 -14.73 13.28 13.39
N ALA A 402 -13.95 13.52 12.33
CA ALA A 402 -12.71 12.82 12.06
C ALA A 402 -11.78 12.83 13.28
N GLY A 403 -11.19 11.67 13.59
CA GLY A 403 -10.41 11.43 14.81
C GLY A 403 -11.21 10.82 15.97
N GLU A 404 -12.54 10.91 15.95
CA GLU A 404 -13.41 10.32 16.96
C GLU A 404 -13.97 8.95 16.54
N SER A 405 -14.68 8.29 17.46
CA SER A 405 -15.38 7.02 17.22
C SER A 405 -16.90 7.17 17.27
N ILE A 406 -17.58 6.37 16.46
CA ILE A 406 -19.03 6.20 16.43
C ILE A 406 -19.35 4.71 16.57
N THR A 407 -20.31 4.38 17.40
CA THR A 407 -20.77 3.01 17.58
C THR A 407 -22.11 2.84 16.89
N MET A 408 -22.15 2.03 15.83
CA MET A 408 -23.40 1.60 15.23
C MET A 408 -23.99 0.47 16.07
N GLN A 409 -25.28 0.55 16.41
CA GLN A 409 -25.99 -0.48 17.15
C GLN A 409 -27.14 -0.99 16.30
N VAL A 410 -27.15 -2.30 16.07
CA VAL A 410 -28.18 -2.97 15.30
C VAL A 410 -28.91 -3.90 16.24
N THR A 411 -30.22 -3.72 16.39
CA THR A 411 -31.06 -4.54 17.26
C THR A 411 -32.08 -5.27 16.42
N VAL A 412 -32.14 -6.59 16.57
CA VAL A 412 -33.16 -7.42 15.94
C VAL A 412 -34.12 -7.93 17.01
N HIS A 413 -35.39 -7.59 16.86
CA HIS A 413 -36.49 -8.10 17.68
C HIS A 413 -37.20 -9.22 16.92
N ASN A 414 -37.36 -10.38 17.56
CA ASN A 414 -38.18 -11.45 17.00
C ASN A 414 -39.62 -11.34 17.51
N GLU A 415 -40.52 -10.89 16.65
CA GLU A 415 -41.97 -10.77 16.90
C GLU A 415 -42.77 -11.92 16.28
N GLY A 416 -42.08 -12.92 15.76
CA GLY A 416 -42.68 -14.12 15.18
C GLY A 416 -43.04 -15.15 16.25
N ASP A 417 -43.55 -16.29 15.78
CA ASP A 417 -43.84 -17.47 16.61
C ASP A 417 -42.79 -18.57 16.47
N GLY A 418 -41.82 -18.40 15.56
CA GLY A 418 -40.64 -19.25 15.41
C GLY A 418 -39.31 -18.51 15.66
N PRO A 419 -38.22 -19.23 15.96
CA PRO A 419 -36.92 -18.60 16.24
C PRO A 419 -36.21 -18.15 14.96
N PHE A 420 -35.39 -17.11 15.06
CA PHE A 420 -34.28 -16.93 14.11
C PHE A 420 -33.15 -17.90 14.49
N VAL A 421 -32.68 -18.68 13.52
CA VAL A 421 -31.58 -19.64 13.72
C VAL A 421 -30.32 -19.10 13.06
N ARG A 422 -29.27 -18.90 13.86
CA ARG A 422 -27.97 -18.35 13.45
C ARG A 422 -28.08 -17.08 12.61
N LEU A 423 -28.89 -16.14 13.10
CA LEU A 423 -29.02 -14.84 12.45
C LEU A 423 -27.66 -14.13 12.48
N HIS A 424 -27.28 -13.62 11.33
CA HIS A 424 -26.12 -12.78 11.17
C HIS A 424 -26.39 -11.71 10.10
N GLY A 425 -25.55 -10.69 10.06
CA GLY A 425 -25.59 -9.68 9.02
C GLY A 425 -24.21 -9.12 8.72
N GLU A 426 -24.16 -8.26 7.72
CA GLU A 426 -22.94 -7.62 7.24
C GLU A 426 -23.25 -6.19 6.80
N THR A 427 -22.34 -5.26 7.05
CA THR A 427 -22.47 -3.88 6.58
C THR A 427 -21.99 -3.73 5.12
N ARG A 428 -22.70 -2.88 4.37
CA ARG A 428 -22.37 -2.45 3.01
C ARG A 428 -22.32 -0.93 2.93
N SER A 429 -21.21 -0.36 2.47
CA SER A 429 -20.97 1.07 2.29
C SER A 429 -19.81 1.35 1.32
N ASP A 430 -19.93 2.40 0.52
CA ASP A 430 -18.81 2.96 -0.27
C ASP A 430 -17.76 3.68 0.62
N ASN A 431 -17.96 3.68 1.93
CA ASN A 431 -17.02 4.19 2.91
C ASN A 431 -16.35 3.00 3.60
N GLU A 432 -15.05 2.83 3.31
CA GLU A 432 -14.23 1.71 3.81
C GLU A 432 -14.24 1.55 5.33
N TYR A 433 -14.53 2.61 6.09
CA TYR A 433 -14.63 2.53 7.55
C TYR A 433 -15.87 1.74 8.01
N PHE A 434 -16.90 1.65 7.17
CA PHE A 434 -18.20 1.02 7.47
C PHE A 434 -18.52 -0.18 6.58
N GLU A 435 -17.66 -0.56 5.62
CA GLU A 435 -17.85 -1.75 4.77
C GLU A 435 -17.43 -3.04 5.48
N GLY A 436 -18.17 -4.12 5.26
CA GLY A 436 -17.73 -5.48 5.57
C GLY A 436 -17.66 -5.86 7.06
N HIS A 437 -18.29 -5.08 7.96
CA HIS A 437 -18.38 -5.45 9.37
C HIS A 437 -19.44 -6.54 9.55
N GLU A 438 -19.06 -7.67 10.13
CA GLU A 438 -20.00 -8.75 10.46
C GLU A 438 -20.72 -8.52 11.79
N LEU A 439 -21.98 -8.95 11.82
CA LEU A 439 -22.87 -8.88 12.98
C LEU A 439 -23.37 -10.28 13.28
N ILE A 440 -22.97 -10.85 14.42
CA ILE A 440 -23.30 -12.24 14.78
C ILE A 440 -24.32 -12.26 15.90
N PHE A 441 -25.62 -12.27 15.55
CA PHE A 441 -26.70 -12.27 16.54
C PHE A 441 -26.92 -13.64 17.17
N GLY A 442 -26.62 -14.71 16.43
CA GLY A 442 -26.90 -16.07 16.87
C GLY A 442 -28.39 -16.38 16.82
N ASP A 443 -28.84 -17.24 17.72
CA ASP A 443 -30.25 -17.58 17.80
C ASP A 443 -31.06 -16.50 18.54
N ILE A 444 -32.26 -16.20 18.01
CA ILE A 444 -33.21 -15.27 18.63
C ILE A 444 -34.56 -15.97 18.78
N PRO A 445 -34.89 -16.49 19.98
CA PRO A 445 -36.21 -17.07 20.27
C PRO A 445 -37.37 -16.08 20.05
N PRO A 446 -38.61 -16.57 19.87
CA PRO A 446 -39.81 -15.73 19.84
C PRO A 446 -39.91 -14.79 21.05
N GLY A 447 -40.16 -13.51 20.82
CA GLY A 447 -40.27 -12.49 21.86
C GLY A 447 -38.94 -11.96 22.40
N GLU A 448 -37.81 -12.54 22.01
CA GLU A 448 -36.48 -12.05 22.41
C GLU A 448 -35.93 -11.00 21.44
N SER A 449 -34.84 -10.35 21.87
CA SER A 449 -34.10 -9.42 21.03
C SER A 449 -32.60 -9.60 21.26
N ARG A 450 -31.82 -9.30 20.23
CA ARG A 450 -30.35 -9.26 20.29
C ARG A 450 -29.85 -7.97 19.67
N THR A 451 -28.82 -7.40 20.28
CA THR A 451 -28.16 -6.18 19.81
C THR A 451 -26.71 -6.48 19.53
N TRP A 452 -26.23 -6.03 18.37
CA TRP A 452 -24.83 -6.05 18.00
C TRP A 452 -24.30 -4.62 17.91
N LYS A 453 -23.06 -4.40 18.35
CA LYS A 453 -22.41 -3.09 18.34
C LYS A 453 -21.16 -3.14 17.48
N VAL A 454 -21.05 -2.18 16.56
CA VAL A 454 -19.92 -2.03 15.65
C VAL A 454 -19.24 -0.70 15.96
N PRO A 455 -18.15 -0.68 16.75
CA PRO A 455 -17.37 0.52 16.97
C PRO A 455 -16.55 0.85 15.71
N VAL A 456 -16.71 2.06 15.18
CA VAL A 456 -15.99 2.54 14.00
C VAL A 456 -15.24 3.82 14.37
N LYS A 457 -13.91 3.82 14.17
CA LYS A 457 -13.07 5.00 14.36
C LYS A 457 -12.88 5.72 13.02
N ALA A 458 -13.37 6.96 12.92
CA ALA A 458 -13.04 7.80 11.78
C ALA A 458 -11.59 8.29 11.93
N PRO A 459 -10.67 7.99 10.99
CA PRO A 459 -9.31 8.51 11.08
C PRO A 459 -9.31 10.04 10.97
N ARG A 460 -8.31 10.71 11.57
CA ARG A 460 -8.17 12.18 11.50
C ARG A 460 -8.09 12.70 10.07
N SER A 461 -7.52 11.91 9.16
CA SER A 461 -7.44 12.21 7.72
C SER A 461 -8.76 12.10 6.97
N ALA A 462 -9.85 11.65 7.59
CA ALA A 462 -11.14 11.46 6.91
C ALA A 462 -11.67 12.78 6.31
N LEU A 463 -12.33 12.66 5.17
CA LEU A 463 -12.93 13.79 4.45
C LEU A 463 -14.41 13.91 4.79
N THR A 464 -14.97 15.11 4.64
CA THR A 464 -16.39 15.32 4.81
C THR A 464 -17.16 14.51 3.78
N ARG A 465 -18.05 13.65 4.24
CA ARG A 465 -18.87 12.78 3.40
C ARG A 465 -20.10 12.28 4.16
N ARG A 466 -21.09 11.79 3.42
CA ARG A 466 -22.29 11.18 3.95
C ARG A 466 -22.60 9.94 3.11
N ASP A 467 -22.52 8.79 3.75
CA ASP A 467 -22.61 7.51 3.07
C ASP A 467 -23.76 6.67 3.65
N PRO A 468 -24.52 5.97 2.81
CA PRO A 468 -25.40 4.92 3.27
C PRO A 468 -24.57 3.78 3.86
N VAL A 469 -25.01 3.28 5.00
CA VAL A 469 -24.54 2.03 5.60
C VAL A 469 -25.73 1.11 5.67
N LYS A 470 -25.75 0.14 4.77
CA LYS A 470 -26.79 -0.88 4.67
C LYS A 470 -26.36 -2.10 5.47
N VAL A 471 -27.27 -2.70 6.23
CA VAL A 471 -27.05 -3.99 6.89
C VAL A 471 -27.88 -5.04 6.17
N GLU A 472 -27.21 -6.02 5.60
CA GLU A 472 -27.83 -7.17 4.95
C GLU A 472 -27.79 -8.36 5.89
N PHE A 473 -28.91 -9.09 6.02
CA PHE A 473 -29.04 -10.19 6.98
C PHE A 473 -29.17 -11.54 6.28
N ASN A 474 -28.70 -12.58 6.97
CA ASN A 474 -28.78 -13.97 6.56
C ASN A 474 -29.17 -14.85 7.76
N VAL A 475 -29.87 -15.95 7.49
CA VAL A 475 -30.33 -16.93 8.49
C VAL A 475 -30.08 -18.34 7.96
N GLU A 476 -29.90 -19.31 8.86
CA GLU A 476 -29.74 -20.72 8.44
C GLU A 476 -31.06 -21.31 7.93
N ALA A 477 -32.18 -20.93 8.54
CA ALA A 477 -33.52 -21.40 8.17
C ALA A 477 -34.55 -20.28 8.24
N GLY A 478 -35.51 -20.30 7.31
CA GLY A 478 -36.56 -19.30 7.19
C GLY A 478 -36.17 -18.09 6.32
N THR A 479 -36.90 -17.00 6.47
CA THR A 479 -36.67 -15.75 5.71
C THR A 479 -35.83 -14.79 6.57
N PRO A 480 -34.71 -14.26 6.07
CA PRO A 480 -33.93 -13.26 6.80
C PRO A 480 -34.71 -11.95 6.94
N PRO A 481 -34.38 -11.11 7.94
CA PRO A 481 -34.89 -9.74 8.01
C PRO A 481 -34.61 -8.97 6.71
N PRO A 482 -35.50 -8.04 6.31
CA PRO A 482 -35.19 -7.14 5.20
C PRO A 482 -33.97 -6.28 5.55
N PRO A 483 -33.14 -5.87 4.56
CA PRO A 483 -32.03 -4.99 4.82
C PRO A 483 -32.51 -3.66 5.41
N VAL A 484 -31.74 -3.12 6.35
CA VAL A 484 -31.94 -1.78 6.89
C VAL A 484 -30.80 -0.88 6.49
N GLU A 485 -31.02 0.42 6.45
CA GLU A 485 -30.01 1.39 6.06
C GLU A 485 -30.09 2.61 6.99
N LEU A 486 -28.93 3.15 7.34
CA LEU A 486 -28.82 4.51 7.88
C LEU A 486 -27.71 5.25 7.16
N LYS A 487 -27.82 6.58 7.11
CA LYS A 487 -26.75 7.42 6.58
C LYS A 487 -25.85 7.88 7.72
N VAL A 488 -24.56 7.63 7.60
CA VAL A 488 -23.54 8.15 8.51
C VAL A 488 -22.87 9.36 7.87
N ALA A 489 -22.72 10.44 8.63
CA ALA A 489 -21.96 11.61 8.23
C ALA A 489 -20.59 11.58 8.91
N VAL A 490 -19.52 11.77 8.14
CA VAL A 490 -18.19 12.07 8.66
C VAL A 490 -17.90 13.52 8.39
N GLU A 491 -17.49 14.27 9.41
CA GLU A 491 -17.07 15.66 9.31
C GLU A 491 -15.54 15.74 9.40
N GLN A 492 -14.89 16.32 8.40
CA GLN A 492 -13.44 16.46 8.42
C GLN A 492 -12.99 17.49 9.47
N LEU A 493 -11.79 17.30 10.01
CA LEU A 493 -11.12 18.33 10.79
C LEU A 493 -10.63 19.48 9.87
N PRO A 494 -10.52 20.71 10.40
CA PRO A 494 -9.71 21.75 9.76
C PRO A 494 -8.30 21.22 9.45
N ARG A 495 -7.78 21.55 8.27
CA ARG A 495 -6.54 20.94 7.76
C ARG A 495 -5.35 21.90 7.87
N PRO A 496 -4.16 21.43 8.27
CA PRO A 496 -2.95 22.22 8.20
C PRO A 496 -2.55 22.45 6.75
N ARG A 497 -1.72 23.47 6.52
CA ARG A 497 -1.01 23.70 5.26
C ARG A 497 0.36 24.24 5.61
N PHE A 498 1.40 23.78 4.93
CA PHE A 498 2.77 24.15 5.29
C PHE A 498 3.34 25.11 4.27
N ALA A 499 3.83 26.24 4.75
CA ALA A 499 4.67 27.15 4.00
C ALA A 499 6.11 26.98 4.48
N LEU A 500 7.06 26.95 3.54
CA LEU A 500 8.46 26.60 3.80
C LEU A 500 9.38 27.79 3.50
N ALA A 501 10.33 28.02 4.39
CA ALA A 501 11.52 28.82 4.12
C ALA A 501 12.73 27.98 4.52
N TRP A 502 13.84 28.12 3.80
CA TRP A 502 15.01 27.32 4.07
C TRP A 502 16.31 28.08 3.80
N TRP A 503 17.37 27.68 4.49
CA TRP A 503 18.73 28.17 4.30
C TRP A 503 19.73 27.09 4.72
N VAL A 504 20.97 27.27 4.29
CA VAL A 504 22.08 26.40 4.70
C VAL A 504 22.76 27.02 5.93
N ASP A 505 22.96 26.20 6.96
CA ASP A 505 23.76 26.50 8.15
C ASP A 505 25.04 25.66 8.09
N ASP A 506 26.14 26.28 7.68
CA ASP A 506 27.49 25.71 7.70
C ASP A 506 28.28 26.12 8.94
N HIS A 507 27.72 26.94 9.83
CA HIS A 507 28.41 27.39 11.04
C HIS A 507 28.42 26.28 12.09
N THR A 508 27.31 25.55 12.22
CA THR A 508 27.16 24.55 13.29
C THR A 508 28.04 23.32 13.09
N ARG A 509 28.31 22.91 11.85
CA ARG A 509 29.07 21.70 11.51
C ARG A 509 30.12 21.85 10.40
N GLY A 510 30.14 23.00 9.73
CA GLY A 510 31.04 23.29 8.63
C GLY A 510 32.13 24.28 9.04
N ASN A 511 32.62 25.05 8.07
CA ASN A 511 33.73 25.97 8.23
C ASN A 511 33.27 27.44 8.51
N ALA A 512 31.97 27.68 8.56
CA ALA A 512 31.32 28.97 8.77
C ALA A 512 31.63 30.06 7.72
N ASP A 513 32.04 29.69 6.51
CA ASP A 513 32.38 30.63 5.44
C ASP A 513 31.19 31.06 4.58
N GLY A 514 30.02 30.44 4.77
CA GLY A 514 28.74 30.76 4.13
C GLY A 514 28.49 30.01 2.82
N VAL A 515 29.36 29.10 2.38
CA VAL A 515 29.19 28.31 1.15
C VAL A 515 29.39 26.82 1.40
N LEU A 516 28.63 25.98 0.68
CA LEU A 516 28.83 24.53 0.72
C LEU A 516 30.05 24.12 -0.08
N GLN A 517 30.95 23.34 0.50
CA GLN A 517 32.13 22.80 -0.17
C GLN A 517 32.17 21.28 -0.15
N ARG A 518 32.83 20.68 -1.13
CA ARG A 518 33.04 19.23 -1.20
C ARG A 518 33.72 18.72 0.07
N GLY A 519 33.12 17.73 0.72
CA GLY A 519 33.63 17.12 1.95
C GLY A 519 33.18 17.80 3.25
N GLU A 520 32.46 18.91 3.18
CA GLU A 520 31.96 19.67 4.33
C GLU A 520 30.67 19.08 4.93
N GLU A 521 30.46 19.26 6.23
CA GLU A 521 29.17 19.00 6.89
C GLU A 521 28.39 20.30 7.07
N ALA A 522 27.08 20.24 6.80
CA ALA A 522 26.18 21.37 6.97
C ALA A 522 24.79 20.90 7.42
N GLU A 523 23.97 21.85 7.84
CA GLU A 523 22.55 21.63 8.07
C GLU A 523 21.70 22.41 7.06
N LEU A 524 20.69 21.75 6.48
CA LEU A 524 19.58 22.46 5.84
C LEU A 524 18.57 22.79 6.94
N VAL A 525 18.41 24.07 7.23
CA VAL A 525 17.43 24.53 8.20
C VAL A 525 16.17 24.92 7.44
N VAL A 526 15.04 24.39 7.87
CA VAL A 526 13.74 24.60 7.24
C VAL A 526 12.78 25.13 8.28
N GLU A 527 12.34 26.36 8.09
CA GLU A 527 11.26 26.96 8.86
C GLU A 527 9.93 26.57 8.22
N VAL A 528 9.08 25.94 9.02
CA VAL A 528 7.76 25.47 8.62
C VAL A 528 6.72 26.32 9.34
N LYS A 529 5.91 27.05 8.58
CA LYS A 529 4.75 27.76 9.11
C LYS A 529 3.48 27.01 8.76
N ASN A 530 2.62 26.77 9.75
CA ASN A 530 1.27 26.29 9.47
C ASN A 530 0.40 27.47 9.01
N VAL A 531 0.15 27.56 7.71
CA VAL A 531 -0.74 28.54 7.06
C VAL A 531 -2.14 27.95 6.79
N GLY A 532 -2.41 26.77 7.34
CA GLY A 532 -3.71 26.12 7.30
C GLY A 532 -4.64 26.63 8.40
N ASP A 533 -5.90 26.22 8.29
CA ASP A 533 -6.96 26.63 9.21
C ASP A 533 -7.10 25.63 10.38
N GLY A 534 -6.35 24.53 10.35
CA GLY A 534 -6.31 23.50 11.39
C GLY A 534 -4.90 23.16 11.87
N PRO A 535 -4.79 22.52 13.04
CA PRO A 535 -3.49 22.13 13.58
C PRO A 535 -2.88 20.97 12.77
N ALA A 536 -1.56 20.94 12.71
CA ALA A 536 -0.84 19.69 12.49
C ALA A 536 -0.78 18.94 13.83
N PHE A 537 -1.10 17.66 13.85
CA PHE A 537 -1.03 16.78 15.02
C PHE A 537 0.34 16.11 15.14
N GLU A 538 0.95 15.73 14.01
CA GLU A 538 2.27 15.09 13.98
C GLU A 538 3.08 15.66 12.81
N LEU A 539 3.72 16.80 13.04
CA LEU A 539 4.59 17.42 12.03
C LEU A 539 5.88 16.62 11.87
N LEU A 540 6.07 16.12 10.66
CA LEU A 540 7.24 15.40 10.23
C LEU A 540 7.90 16.11 9.04
N GLY A 541 9.17 16.42 9.19
CA GLY A 541 10.03 16.84 8.10
C GLY A 541 10.85 15.69 7.53
N THR A 542 10.99 15.65 6.21
CA THR A 542 11.91 14.76 5.52
C THR A 542 12.80 15.52 4.54
N LEU A 543 14.07 15.11 4.45
CA LEU A 543 15.02 15.52 3.42
C LEU A 543 15.45 14.28 2.64
N ARG A 544 15.41 14.37 1.31
CA ARG A 544 15.87 13.35 0.37
C ARG A 544 16.88 13.97 -0.61
N ASP A 545 17.90 13.21 -0.99
CA ASP A 545 18.77 13.55 -2.13
C ASP A 545 18.08 13.07 -3.41
N ASP A 546 17.73 14.00 -4.30
CA ASP A 546 16.97 13.78 -5.54
C ASP A 546 17.89 13.54 -6.75
N GLY A 547 19.19 13.30 -6.54
CA GLY A 547 20.13 12.93 -7.59
C GLY A 547 19.78 11.58 -8.24
N GLU A 548 19.61 11.58 -9.57
CA GLU A 548 19.37 10.38 -10.37
C GLU A 548 20.67 9.71 -10.83
N GLY A 549 20.61 8.44 -11.27
CA GLY A 549 21.73 7.78 -11.98
C GLY A 549 23.03 7.58 -11.18
N GLY A 550 23.02 7.76 -9.86
CA GLY A 550 24.23 7.71 -9.02
C GLY A 550 24.91 9.06 -8.80
N GLU A 551 24.31 10.17 -9.26
CA GLU A 551 24.83 11.54 -9.09
C GLU A 551 24.38 12.21 -7.77
N ARG A 552 24.07 11.42 -6.75
CA ARG A 552 23.71 11.95 -5.41
C ARG A 552 24.88 12.72 -4.83
N GLY A 553 24.64 13.94 -4.38
CA GLY A 553 25.69 14.88 -3.97
C GLY A 553 25.90 15.00 -2.47
N VAL A 554 24.97 14.49 -1.65
CA VAL A 554 25.06 14.60 -0.19
C VAL A 554 24.84 13.27 0.51
N PHE A 555 25.58 13.06 1.61
CA PHE A 555 25.34 12.01 2.56
C PHE A 555 24.47 12.54 3.71
N ILE A 556 23.18 12.21 3.68
CA ILE A 556 22.21 12.66 4.69
C ILE A 556 22.31 11.78 5.94
N HIS A 557 22.82 12.33 7.05
CA HIS A 557 22.91 11.61 8.33
C HIS A 557 21.73 11.92 9.27
N ARG A 558 21.01 13.04 9.04
CA ARG A 558 19.76 13.38 9.72
C ARG A 558 18.75 13.91 8.71
N GLY A 559 18.04 13.01 8.05
CA GLY A 559 17.04 13.36 7.03
C GLY A 559 15.60 13.35 7.52
N ARG A 560 15.34 13.02 8.79
CA ARG A 560 13.98 12.96 9.35
C ARG A 560 13.94 13.69 10.68
N VAL A 561 12.99 14.62 10.82
CA VAL A 561 12.83 15.45 12.01
C VAL A 561 11.35 15.50 12.35
N SER A 562 10.99 15.04 13.55
CA SER A 562 9.64 15.21 14.08
C SER A 562 9.62 16.35 15.10
N VAL A 563 8.57 17.16 15.07
CA VAL A 563 8.25 18.13 16.11
C VAL A 563 7.21 17.49 17.03
N SER A 564 7.37 17.69 18.34
CA SER A 564 6.74 16.97 19.46
C SER A 564 5.24 16.66 19.33
N GLU A 565 4.75 15.75 20.19
CA GLU A 565 3.33 15.31 20.33
C GLU A 565 2.28 16.43 20.44
N GLN A 566 2.69 17.68 20.67
CA GLN A 566 1.80 18.85 20.78
C GLN A 566 1.35 19.38 19.41
N GLY A 567 2.00 18.96 18.32
CA GLY A 567 1.66 19.39 16.97
C GLY A 567 2.09 20.83 16.63
N LEU A 568 1.57 21.37 15.52
CA LEU A 568 1.81 22.75 15.08
C LEU A 568 0.46 23.46 14.86
N ALA A 569 0.10 24.37 15.76
CA ALA A 569 -1.14 25.15 15.68
C ALA A 569 -1.19 26.07 14.43
N PRO A 570 -2.39 26.46 13.95
CA PRO A 570 -2.53 27.46 12.90
C PRO A 570 -1.74 28.74 13.21
N GLY A 571 -0.99 29.24 12.23
CA GLY A 571 -0.14 30.43 12.33
C GLY A 571 1.20 30.21 13.05
N ALA A 572 1.37 29.11 13.80
CA ALA A 572 2.61 28.79 14.48
C ALA A 572 3.70 28.34 13.50
N GLN A 573 4.95 28.41 13.97
CA GLN A 573 6.14 28.05 13.22
C GLN A 573 6.99 27.04 13.99
N ALA A 574 7.68 26.17 13.26
CA ALA A 574 8.69 25.27 13.80
C ALA A 574 9.93 25.27 12.89
N ARG A 575 11.10 24.97 13.47
CA ARG A 575 12.35 24.83 12.72
C ARG A 575 12.81 23.39 12.71
N LEU A 576 13.02 22.87 11.50
CA LEU A 576 13.52 21.52 11.24
C LEU A 576 14.97 21.63 10.77
N ARG A 577 15.87 20.87 11.38
CA ARG A 577 17.30 20.88 11.06
C ARG A 577 17.71 19.53 10.49
N PHE A 578 18.04 19.51 9.20
CA PHE A 578 18.47 18.31 8.49
C PHE A 578 19.98 18.32 8.31
N GLY A 579 20.65 17.30 8.83
CA GLY A 579 22.11 17.21 8.77
C GLY A 579 22.58 16.38 7.58
N PHE A 580 23.51 16.92 6.80
CA PHE A 580 24.12 16.23 5.67
C PHE A 580 25.61 16.55 5.54
N LYS A 581 26.32 15.73 4.75
CA LYS A 581 27.71 15.97 4.35
C LYS A 581 27.78 16.04 2.83
N VAL A 582 28.39 17.08 2.27
CA VAL A 582 28.65 17.16 0.83
C VAL A 582 29.69 16.12 0.45
N LYS A 583 29.43 15.31 -0.58
CA LYS A 583 30.39 14.31 -1.03
C LYS A 583 31.64 14.97 -1.60
N ALA A 584 32.80 14.36 -1.36
CA ALA A 584 34.09 14.89 -1.82
C ALA A 584 34.20 14.89 -3.36
N ASP A 585 33.48 14.00 -4.03
CA ASP A 585 33.42 13.79 -5.48
C ASP A 585 32.04 14.10 -6.07
N GLY A 586 31.13 14.71 -5.28
CA GLY A 586 29.77 15.01 -5.69
C GLY A 586 29.65 16.13 -6.73
N PRO A 587 28.49 16.26 -7.41
CA PRO A 587 28.23 17.34 -8.36
C PRO A 587 28.21 18.72 -7.68
N LEU A 588 28.33 19.77 -8.49
CA LEU A 588 28.29 21.16 -8.02
C LEU A 588 26.86 21.67 -7.79
N GLU A 589 25.87 21.03 -8.41
CA GLU A 589 24.45 21.27 -8.14
C GLU A 589 23.87 19.98 -7.58
N VAL A 590 23.39 20.03 -6.34
CA VAL A 590 22.82 18.88 -5.64
C VAL A 590 21.32 19.12 -5.46
N PRO A 591 20.46 18.49 -6.26
CA PRO A 591 19.03 18.56 -6.06
C PRO A 591 18.67 17.75 -4.81
N VAL A 592 17.99 18.38 -3.86
CA VAL A 592 17.41 17.74 -2.68
C VAL A 592 15.93 18.07 -2.60
N GLN A 593 15.13 17.16 -2.07
CA GLN A 593 13.71 17.41 -1.81
C GLN A 593 13.47 17.51 -0.31
N VAL A 594 12.89 18.64 0.11
CA VAL A 594 12.36 18.80 1.47
C VAL A 594 10.85 18.60 1.45
N THR A 595 10.33 17.90 2.45
CA THR A 595 8.89 17.75 2.67
C THR A 595 8.56 18.05 4.12
N ALA A 596 7.55 18.87 4.36
CA ALA A 596 6.86 18.96 5.64
C ALA A 596 5.49 18.29 5.50
N LEU A 597 5.17 17.35 6.38
CA LEU A 597 3.91 16.62 6.34
C LEU A 597 3.32 16.40 7.73
N ASP A 598 2.00 16.29 7.77
CA ASP A 598 1.29 15.80 8.94
C ASP A 598 0.95 14.32 8.75
N ASN A 599 1.46 13.46 9.64
CA ASN A 599 1.31 12.01 9.49
C ASN A 599 -0.12 11.51 9.77
N GLU A 600 -0.91 12.26 10.54
CA GLU A 600 -2.27 11.91 10.98
C GLU A 600 -3.36 12.40 10.00
N ILE A 601 -3.19 13.60 9.45
CA ILE A 601 -4.11 14.26 8.50
C ILE A 601 -3.71 13.97 7.05
N ARG A 602 -2.44 13.61 6.81
CA ARG A 602 -1.83 13.32 5.50
C ARG A 602 -1.78 14.52 4.54
N GLU A 603 -1.65 15.73 5.10
CA GLU A 603 -1.31 16.93 4.33
C GLU A 603 0.21 17.06 4.24
N ALA A 604 0.72 17.46 3.09
CA ALA A 604 2.14 17.64 2.87
C ALA A 604 2.42 18.77 1.90
N THR A 605 3.52 19.49 2.15
CA THR A 605 4.13 20.42 1.20
C THR A 605 5.54 19.92 0.92
N SER A 606 5.90 19.83 -0.36
CA SER A 606 7.27 19.49 -0.77
C SER A 606 7.85 20.60 -1.63
N GLU A 607 9.16 20.78 -1.58
CA GLU A 607 9.90 21.74 -2.38
C GLU A 607 11.22 21.08 -2.82
N LYS A 608 11.61 21.25 -4.09
CA LYS A 608 12.95 20.88 -4.53
C LYS A 608 13.88 22.05 -4.31
N VAL A 609 15.06 21.73 -3.81
CA VAL A 609 16.09 22.68 -3.44
C VAL A 609 17.35 22.29 -4.19
N ILE A 610 17.92 23.23 -4.95
CA ILE A 610 19.22 23.03 -5.60
C ILE A 610 20.29 23.61 -4.68
N LEU A 611 21.02 22.74 -3.99
CA LEU A 611 22.17 23.13 -3.18
C LEU A 611 23.37 23.34 -4.11
N ARG A 612 23.94 24.55 -4.10
CA ARG A 612 25.12 24.88 -4.90
C ARG A 612 26.39 24.69 -4.10
N VAL A 613 27.26 23.83 -4.59
CA VAL A 613 28.57 23.51 -4.01
C VAL A 613 29.65 24.32 -4.74
N VAL A 614 30.53 24.95 -3.98
CA VAL A 614 31.66 25.74 -4.47
C VAL A 614 32.93 24.89 -4.46
N ASP A 615 33.70 24.96 -5.56
CA ASP A 615 34.98 24.27 -5.70
C ASP A 615 36.15 25.23 -5.36
N GLY A 616 36.71 25.10 -4.15
CA GLY A 616 38.03 25.58 -3.78
C GLY A 616 38.25 27.09 -3.54
N GLN A 617 37.28 27.98 -3.81
CA GLN A 617 37.42 29.41 -3.51
C GLN A 617 36.58 29.81 -2.28
N ALA A 618 37.26 30.04 -1.16
CA ALA A 618 36.64 30.67 0.00
C ALA A 618 36.25 32.13 -0.32
N PRO A 619 35.15 32.64 0.27
CA PRO A 619 34.79 34.05 0.14
C PRO A 619 35.92 34.98 0.58
N GLN A 620 36.23 35.99 -0.21
CA GLN A 620 37.25 36.99 0.11
C GLN A 620 36.68 38.02 1.06
N LYS A 621 37.42 38.35 2.14
CA LYS A 621 36.99 39.39 3.09
C LYS A 621 36.80 40.72 2.38
N GLU A 622 35.60 41.27 2.50
CA GLU A 622 35.22 42.54 1.88
C GLU A 622 34.16 43.20 2.76
N HIS A 623 34.52 44.31 3.39
CA HIS A 623 33.62 45.01 4.30
C HIS A 623 33.05 46.25 3.61
N VAL A 624 31.78 46.17 3.20
CA VAL A 624 31.13 47.20 2.38
C VAL A 624 29.65 47.29 2.69
N ARG A 625 29.10 48.51 2.61
CA ARG A 625 27.66 48.72 2.71
C ARG A 625 27.02 48.57 1.33
N LEU A 626 25.99 47.75 1.27
CA LEU A 626 25.18 47.48 0.10
C LEU A 626 23.90 48.31 0.18
N LEU A 627 23.63 49.10 -0.86
CA LEU A 627 22.38 49.80 -1.07
C LEU A 627 21.64 49.17 -2.25
N PRO A 628 20.30 49.17 -2.27
CA PRO A 628 19.56 48.59 -3.38
C PRO A 628 19.72 49.45 -4.65
N ARG A 629 19.95 48.81 -5.80
CA ARG A 629 20.16 49.50 -7.08
C ARG A 629 18.87 49.73 -7.86
N ASN A 630 18.06 48.69 -7.97
CA ASN A 630 16.84 48.64 -8.81
C ASN A 630 15.63 48.07 -8.04
N ARG A 631 15.70 48.08 -6.71
CA ARG A 631 14.66 47.56 -5.81
C ARG A 631 14.50 48.51 -4.61
N GLU A 632 13.43 48.34 -3.85
CA GLU A 632 13.25 49.10 -2.60
C GLU A 632 14.21 48.66 -1.49
N ASN A 633 14.55 47.36 -1.46
CA ASN A 633 15.41 46.76 -0.44
C ASN A 633 16.49 45.87 -1.09
N VAL A 634 17.61 45.69 -0.38
CA VAL A 634 18.59 44.64 -0.66
C VAL A 634 17.92 43.29 -0.42
N VAL A 635 18.04 42.39 -1.40
CA VAL A 635 17.49 41.02 -1.35
C VAL A 635 18.61 40.07 -0.95
N LEU A 636 18.37 39.26 0.07
CA LEU A 636 19.33 38.32 0.64
C LEU A 636 18.84 36.89 0.43
N SER A 637 19.60 36.10 -0.32
CA SER A 637 19.34 34.68 -0.57
C SER A 637 19.87 33.80 0.57
N GLY A 638 19.17 32.70 0.87
CA GLY A 638 19.55 31.74 1.93
C GLY A 638 20.66 30.75 1.52
N THR A 639 21.11 30.80 0.27
CA THR A 639 22.26 30.04 -0.22
C THR A 639 23.00 30.84 -1.29
N TYR A 640 24.31 30.62 -1.39
CA TYR A 640 25.12 31.15 -2.47
C TYR A 640 24.58 30.75 -3.84
N GLY A 641 24.58 31.70 -4.78
CA GLY A 641 24.28 31.43 -6.19
C GLY A 641 22.81 31.19 -6.53
N SER A 642 21.87 31.26 -5.58
CA SER A 642 20.43 31.08 -5.85
C SER A 642 19.66 32.38 -5.66
N ALA A 643 19.22 33.01 -6.75
CA ALA A 643 18.35 34.18 -6.68
C ALA A 643 16.89 33.86 -6.29
N GLY A 644 16.49 32.58 -6.30
CA GLY A 644 15.11 32.15 -6.05
C GLY A 644 14.75 31.93 -4.57
N ALA A 645 15.75 31.70 -3.72
CA ALA A 645 15.60 31.37 -2.31
C ALA A 645 15.80 32.61 -1.41
N VAL A 646 14.92 33.60 -1.55
CA VAL A 646 15.00 34.84 -0.75
C VAL A 646 14.72 34.52 0.72
N LEU A 647 15.74 34.73 1.56
CA LEU A 647 15.70 34.54 3.01
C LEU A 647 15.21 35.79 3.73
N ALA A 648 15.72 36.96 3.33
CA ALA A 648 15.41 38.23 3.98
C ALA A 648 15.57 39.42 3.03
N THR A 649 15.02 40.56 3.43
CA THR A 649 15.27 41.85 2.77
C THR A 649 15.73 42.88 3.79
N ALA A 650 16.57 43.83 3.38
CA ALA A 650 17.04 44.89 4.25
C ALA A 650 17.10 46.24 3.49
N PRO A 651 16.77 47.38 4.12
CA PRO A 651 16.93 48.70 3.48
C PRO A 651 18.37 48.96 3.01
N PHE A 652 19.34 48.44 3.77
CA PHE A 652 20.74 48.31 3.40
C PHE A 652 21.30 47.06 4.08
N ALA A 653 22.43 46.56 3.59
CA ALA A 653 23.11 45.42 4.20
C ALA A 653 24.61 45.69 4.36
N ILE A 654 25.22 45.17 5.42
CA ILE A 654 26.66 45.20 5.63
C ILE A 654 27.22 43.84 5.22
N ALA A 655 28.00 43.82 4.14
CA ALA A 655 28.71 42.64 3.71
C ALA A 655 30.04 42.51 4.46
N ASP A 656 30.48 41.28 4.72
CA ASP A 656 31.78 40.98 5.32
C ASP A 656 32.69 40.14 4.41
N ALA A 657 32.14 39.57 3.34
CA ALA A 657 32.89 38.88 2.30
C ALA A 657 32.20 38.95 0.94
N ARG A 658 32.95 38.58 -0.11
CA ARG A 658 32.48 38.46 -1.48
C ARG A 658 33.01 37.19 -2.13
N LEU A 659 32.16 36.53 -2.92
CA LEU A 659 32.54 35.40 -3.77
C LEU A 659 31.92 35.58 -5.15
N GLY A 660 32.76 35.86 -6.17
CA GLY A 660 32.30 36.19 -7.51
C GLY A 660 31.35 37.39 -7.51
N ASP A 661 30.14 37.21 -8.06
CA ASP A 661 29.10 38.23 -8.12
C ASP A 661 28.16 38.25 -6.92
N TRP A 662 28.56 37.68 -5.78
CA TRP A 662 27.72 37.62 -4.58
C TRP A 662 28.45 38.15 -3.35
N TYR A 663 27.74 38.95 -2.55
CA TYR A 663 28.20 39.48 -1.27
C TYR A 663 27.57 38.69 -0.12
N ARG A 664 28.40 38.27 0.84
CA ARG A 664 28.01 37.59 2.07
C ARG A 664 27.62 38.61 3.12
N VAL A 665 26.44 38.42 3.71
CA VAL A 665 25.85 39.31 4.71
C VAL A 665 25.52 38.50 5.97
N PRO A 666 26.23 38.72 7.08
CA PRO A 666 25.88 38.10 8.36
C PRO A 666 24.54 38.63 8.89
N LEU A 667 23.65 37.74 9.37
CA LEU A 667 22.31 38.08 9.87
C LEU A 667 22.10 37.78 11.36
N GLY A 668 23.13 37.29 12.07
CA GLY A 668 23.05 36.89 13.47
C GLY A 668 22.69 35.41 13.66
N ASP A 669 22.97 34.86 14.84
CA ASP A 669 22.71 33.44 15.22
C ASP A 669 23.24 32.40 14.19
N GLY A 670 24.34 32.71 13.51
CA GLY A 670 24.95 31.86 12.48
C GLY A 670 24.24 31.91 11.11
N MET A 671 23.19 32.71 10.96
CA MET A 671 22.48 32.88 9.70
C MET A 671 23.26 33.80 8.75
N VAL A 672 23.37 33.38 7.50
CA VAL A 672 24.09 34.10 6.44
C VAL A 672 23.16 34.31 5.25
N GLY A 673 23.10 35.55 4.76
CA GLY A 673 22.41 35.92 3.52
C GLY A 673 23.39 36.27 2.41
N TRP A 674 22.96 36.12 1.16
CA TRP A 674 23.77 36.44 -0.02
C TRP A 674 23.07 37.48 -0.92
N ALA A 675 23.73 38.60 -1.20
CA ALA A 675 23.22 39.64 -2.10
C ALA A 675 23.91 39.57 -3.47
N TYR A 676 23.14 39.59 -4.56
CA TYR A 676 23.68 39.60 -5.91
C TYR A 676 24.23 40.97 -6.29
N ALA A 677 25.47 41.03 -6.78
CA ALA A 677 26.19 42.28 -7.05
C ALA A 677 25.50 43.17 -8.09
N ALA A 678 24.75 42.60 -9.03
CA ALA A 678 24.02 43.38 -10.02
C ALA A 678 22.81 44.14 -9.42
N ASP A 679 22.28 43.67 -8.29
CA ASP A 679 21.08 44.21 -7.64
C ASP A 679 21.39 45.31 -6.60
N VAL A 680 22.67 45.56 -6.32
CA VAL A 680 23.12 46.50 -5.29
C VAL A 680 24.12 47.53 -5.83
N THR A 681 24.21 48.66 -5.15
CA THR A 681 25.29 49.64 -5.28
C THR A 681 26.12 49.64 -3.99
N LEU A 682 27.38 50.03 -4.12
CA LEU A 682 28.32 50.04 -3.01
C LEU A 682 28.40 51.43 -2.39
N ASP A 683 28.35 51.48 -1.07
CA ASP A 683 28.72 52.63 -0.25
C ASP A 683 29.93 52.25 0.60
N ALA A 684 30.96 53.08 0.55
CA ALA A 684 32.20 52.86 1.29
C ALA A 684 32.02 53.05 2.80
N ASP A 685 30.93 53.70 3.24
CA ASP A 685 30.59 53.82 4.66
C ASP A 685 29.93 52.54 5.18
N ALA A 686 30.77 51.58 5.58
CA ALA A 686 30.35 50.27 6.12
C ALA A 686 29.86 50.32 7.59
N GLN A 687 29.44 51.48 8.10
CA GLN A 687 28.93 51.63 9.47
C GLN A 687 27.47 51.15 9.61
N GLY A 688 27.15 50.62 10.79
CA GLY A 688 25.82 50.12 11.15
C GLY A 688 25.75 48.59 11.19
N GLU A 689 24.56 48.07 11.47
CA GLU A 689 24.27 46.63 11.46
C GLU A 689 23.17 46.35 10.44
N THR A 690 23.22 45.18 9.79
CA THR A 690 22.17 44.75 8.87
C THR A 690 20.88 44.47 9.64
N ALA A 691 19.90 45.37 9.55
CA ALA A 691 18.55 45.16 10.05
C ALA A 691 17.70 44.41 9.00
N ALA A 692 17.95 43.10 8.87
CA ALA A 692 17.23 42.26 7.92
C ALA A 692 15.83 41.89 8.44
N THR A 693 14.84 41.97 7.55
CA THR A 693 13.49 41.45 7.76
C THR A 693 13.35 40.12 7.02
N PRO A 694 13.10 39.00 7.71
CA PRO A 694 12.88 37.70 7.08
C PRO A 694 11.72 37.76 6.09
N VAL A 695 11.86 37.08 4.95
CA VAL A 695 10.75 36.89 4.00
C VAL A 695 9.86 35.78 4.53
N ALA A 696 8.54 35.95 4.37
CA ALA A 696 7.58 34.94 4.78
C ALA A 696 7.84 33.61 4.04
N PRO A 697 7.73 32.45 4.74
CA PRO A 697 7.77 31.15 4.11
C PRO A 697 6.81 31.06 2.93
N LYS A 698 7.27 30.46 1.82
CA LYS A 698 6.47 30.29 0.61
C LYS A 698 5.50 29.13 0.79
N GLY A 699 4.21 29.41 0.64
CA GLY A 699 3.15 28.41 0.68
C GLY A 699 2.70 27.94 -0.71
N PRO A 700 2.15 26.72 -0.83
CA PRO A 700 1.44 26.33 -2.04
C PRO A 700 0.14 27.16 -2.19
N PRO A 701 -0.41 27.29 -3.40
CA PRO A 701 -1.54 28.18 -3.65
C PRO A 701 -2.80 27.71 -2.89
N VAL A 702 -3.55 28.63 -2.29
CA VAL A 702 -4.75 28.30 -1.51
C VAL A 702 -5.96 28.12 -2.42
N ILE A 703 -6.61 26.97 -2.34
CA ILE A 703 -7.87 26.69 -3.04
C ILE A 703 -9.04 26.91 -2.08
N SER A 704 -9.91 27.86 -2.42
CA SER A 704 -11.13 28.17 -1.70
C SER A 704 -12.35 27.92 -2.58
N PHE A 705 -13.31 27.15 -2.08
CA PHE A 705 -14.61 26.97 -2.72
C PHE A 705 -15.55 28.11 -2.33
N GLY A 706 -16.44 28.51 -3.24
CA GLY A 706 -17.47 29.50 -2.92
C GLY A 706 -18.61 28.93 -2.07
N ASP A 707 -19.61 29.76 -1.77
CA ASP A 707 -20.78 29.43 -0.93
C ASP A 707 -21.62 28.25 -1.44
N ARG A 708 -21.42 27.83 -2.69
CA ARG A 708 -22.08 26.69 -3.33
C ARG A 708 -21.19 25.44 -3.35
N THR A 709 -20.44 25.20 -2.28
CA THR A 709 -19.78 23.90 -2.12
C THR A 709 -20.88 22.84 -2.06
N PRO A 710 -20.88 21.84 -2.95
CA PRO A 710 -21.91 20.81 -2.95
C PRO A 710 -21.95 20.15 -1.57
N GLY A 711 -23.15 19.92 -1.05
CA GLY A 711 -23.31 19.07 0.11
C GLY A 711 -22.72 17.68 -0.17
N PRO A 712 -22.47 16.88 0.88
CA PRO A 712 -21.91 15.53 0.71
C PRO A 712 -22.84 14.57 -0.06
N GLU A 713 -24.05 15.01 -0.43
CA GLU A 713 -25.04 14.24 -1.17
C GLU A 713 -25.78 15.12 -2.19
N THR A 714 -26.10 14.56 -3.36
CA THR A 714 -26.95 15.17 -4.39
C THR A 714 -27.71 14.11 -5.20
N GLN A 715 -28.79 14.49 -5.87
CA GLN A 715 -29.46 13.66 -6.89
C GLN A 715 -29.07 14.05 -8.32
N ASP A 716 -28.43 15.21 -8.49
CA ASP A 716 -28.05 15.73 -9.80
C ASP A 716 -26.96 14.86 -10.46
N ASP A 717 -27.00 14.76 -11.79
CA ASP A 717 -25.98 14.05 -12.59
C ASP A 717 -24.68 14.84 -12.77
N ALA A 718 -24.66 16.09 -12.34
CA ALA A 718 -23.52 16.98 -12.38
C ALA A 718 -23.69 18.08 -11.33
N LEU A 719 -22.57 18.60 -10.83
CA LEU A 719 -22.56 19.76 -9.95
C LEU A 719 -21.75 20.90 -10.57
N THR A 720 -22.04 22.13 -10.15
CA THR A 720 -21.19 23.28 -10.50
C THR A 720 -20.25 23.55 -9.33
N LEU A 721 -18.96 23.33 -9.55
CA LEU A 721 -17.92 23.64 -8.59
C LEU A 721 -17.28 24.98 -8.97
N SER A 722 -17.38 25.97 -8.09
CA SER A 722 -16.77 27.27 -8.28
C SER A 722 -15.94 27.69 -7.07
N GLY A 723 -14.94 28.52 -7.34
CA GLY A 723 -14.01 28.94 -6.31
C GLY A 723 -12.93 29.87 -6.85
N GLU A 724 -11.97 30.13 -5.98
CA GLU A 724 -10.81 30.97 -6.24
C GLU A 724 -9.55 30.26 -5.73
N VAL A 725 -8.50 30.36 -6.53
CA VAL A 725 -7.15 30.01 -6.13
C VAL A 725 -6.38 31.30 -5.87
N LEU A 726 -5.70 31.38 -4.74
CA LEU A 726 -4.82 32.50 -4.37
C LEU A 726 -3.41 31.95 -4.09
N GLY A 727 -2.45 32.29 -4.92
CA GLY A 727 -1.03 32.06 -4.67
C GLY A 727 -0.39 33.25 -3.97
N GLU A 728 0.75 33.03 -3.32
CA GLU A 728 1.65 34.12 -2.92
C GLU A 728 2.46 34.66 -4.12
N ALA A 729 2.57 33.83 -5.17
CA ALA A 729 3.10 34.18 -6.48
C ALA A 729 2.11 33.75 -7.58
N VAL A 730 2.59 33.69 -8.83
CA VAL A 730 1.76 33.36 -10.00
C VAL A 730 1.15 31.96 -9.87
N VAL A 731 -0.18 31.87 -9.87
CA VAL A 731 -0.86 30.57 -10.04
C VAL A 731 -0.70 30.16 -11.51
N LYS A 732 -0.08 29.02 -11.82
CA LYS A 732 0.12 28.52 -13.19
C LYS A 732 -1.17 27.99 -13.80
N ASP A 733 -1.82 27.05 -13.11
CA ASP A 733 -3.05 26.42 -13.57
C ASP A 733 -3.82 25.69 -12.47
N LEU A 734 -5.03 25.23 -12.83
CA LEU A 734 -5.92 24.43 -12.02
C LEU A 734 -6.49 23.26 -12.84
N LEU A 735 -6.53 22.08 -12.23
CA LEU A 735 -7.11 20.85 -12.77
C LEU A 735 -8.22 20.34 -11.85
N ILE A 736 -9.28 19.77 -12.42
CA ILE A 736 -10.30 19.04 -11.65
C ILE A 736 -10.40 17.62 -12.19
N PHE A 737 -10.34 16.68 -11.27
CA PHE A 737 -10.56 15.25 -11.49
C PHE A 737 -11.83 14.80 -10.79
N VAL A 738 -12.57 13.91 -11.43
CA VAL A 738 -13.62 13.10 -10.79
C VAL A 738 -13.12 11.67 -10.82
N ASN A 739 -13.00 11.07 -9.65
CA ASN A 739 -12.33 9.79 -9.46
C ASN A 739 -10.92 9.89 -10.07
N ASN A 740 -10.65 9.15 -11.15
CA ASN A 740 -9.37 9.17 -11.86
C ASN A 740 -9.41 9.88 -13.22
N ARG A 741 -10.54 10.52 -13.56
CA ARG A 741 -10.74 11.17 -14.86
C ARG A 741 -10.59 12.68 -14.72
N LYS A 742 -9.68 13.28 -15.49
CA LYS A 742 -9.61 14.73 -15.65
C LYS A 742 -10.86 15.23 -16.38
N VAL A 743 -11.62 16.14 -15.76
CA VAL A 743 -12.85 16.72 -16.32
C VAL A 743 -12.74 18.21 -16.60
N PHE A 744 -11.77 18.89 -16.00
CA PHE A 744 -11.56 20.33 -16.18
C PHE A 744 -10.08 20.70 -16.12
N PHE A 745 -9.72 21.74 -16.87
CA PHE A 745 -8.41 22.37 -16.84
C PHE A 745 -8.57 23.87 -17.09
N LYS A 746 -7.85 24.70 -16.34
CA LYS A 746 -7.76 26.14 -16.58
C LYS A 746 -6.33 26.62 -16.28
N SER A 747 -5.67 27.20 -17.27
CA SER A 747 -4.41 27.93 -17.08
C SER A 747 -4.70 29.40 -16.74
N ASN A 748 -3.79 30.01 -15.97
CA ASN A 748 -3.81 31.44 -15.69
C ASN A 748 -3.11 32.29 -16.78
N GLY A 749 -2.66 31.65 -17.87
CA GLY A 749 -1.98 32.30 -19.00
C GLY A 749 -0.55 32.75 -18.67
N THR A 750 -0.02 33.69 -19.46
CA THR A 750 1.34 34.27 -19.27
C THR A 750 1.36 35.47 -18.33
N GLY A 751 0.26 35.73 -17.60
CA GLY A 751 0.12 36.89 -16.72
C GLY A 751 0.68 36.64 -15.32
N ALA A 752 1.23 37.69 -14.71
CA ALA A 752 1.73 37.67 -13.33
C ALA A 752 0.61 37.67 -12.26
N ALA A 753 -0.51 36.99 -12.52
CA ALA A 753 -1.66 37.00 -11.62
C ALA A 753 -1.49 35.95 -10.50
N ASP A 754 -1.54 36.41 -9.26
CA ASP A 754 -1.56 35.60 -8.04
C ASP A 754 -2.91 34.91 -7.78
N ARG A 755 -3.87 35.09 -8.70
CA ARG A 755 -5.26 34.72 -8.50
C ARG A 755 -5.85 34.06 -9.73
N LEU A 756 -6.54 32.93 -9.51
CA LEU A 756 -7.27 32.21 -10.55
C LEU A 756 -8.66 31.82 -10.08
N ARG A 757 -9.70 32.47 -10.62
CA ARG A 757 -11.10 32.08 -10.38
C ARG A 757 -11.50 30.95 -11.31
N PHE A 758 -12.30 30.00 -10.82
CA PHE A 758 -12.81 28.90 -11.64
C PHE A 758 -14.30 28.65 -11.38
N SER A 759 -14.95 28.11 -12.41
CA SER A 759 -16.30 27.57 -12.34
C SER A 759 -16.36 26.44 -13.37
N ALA A 760 -16.66 25.24 -12.91
CA ALA A 760 -16.66 24.03 -13.72
C ALA A 760 -17.93 23.22 -13.45
N ARG A 761 -18.56 22.75 -14.53
CA ARG A 761 -19.60 21.71 -14.42
C ARG A 761 -18.90 20.36 -14.35
N VAL A 762 -19.05 19.69 -13.22
CA VAL A 762 -18.38 18.44 -12.87
C VAL A 762 -19.41 17.30 -12.99
N PRO A 763 -19.29 16.38 -13.96
CA PRO A 763 -20.20 15.24 -14.08
C PRO A 763 -20.00 14.27 -12.90
N LEU A 764 -21.08 13.63 -12.47
CA LEU A 764 -21.10 12.68 -11.36
C LEU A 764 -21.58 11.29 -11.84
N GLU A 765 -20.81 10.28 -11.49
CA GLU A 765 -21.21 8.88 -11.58
C GLU A 765 -22.21 8.55 -10.47
N GLN A 766 -23.01 7.50 -10.63
CA GLN A 766 -23.92 7.05 -9.58
C GLN A 766 -23.14 6.54 -8.37
N GLY A 767 -23.55 6.89 -7.14
CA GLY A 767 -22.81 6.55 -5.92
C GLY A 767 -21.73 7.57 -5.55
N VAL A 768 -20.68 7.13 -4.88
CA VAL A 768 -19.63 8.02 -4.35
C VAL A 768 -18.70 8.55 -5.46
N ASN A 769 -18.53 9.86 -5.48
CA ASN A 769 -17.63 10.58 -6.38
C ASN A 769 -16.54 11.30 -5.59
N ARG A 770 -15.27 11.03 -5.94
CA ARG A 770 -14.11 11.75 -5.40
C ARG A 770 -13.73 12.89 -6.33
N ILE A 771 -14.05 14.12 -5.96
CA ILE A 771 -13.72 15.31 -6.75
C ILE A 771 -12.44 15.91 -6.21
N THR A 772 -11.39 15.93 -7.02
CA THR A 772 -10.06 16.44 -6.61
C THR A 772 -9.70 17.66 -7.45
N VAL A 773 -9.51 18.79 -6.78
CA VAL A 773 -9.03 20.03 -7.36
C VAL A 773 -7.55 20.17 -7.04
N ILE A 774 -6.73 20.35 -8.07
CA ILE A 774 -5.29 20.56 -7.96
C ILE A 774 -4.99 21.95 -8.53
N ALA A 775 -4.30 22.78 -7.77
CA ALA A 775 -3.83 24.08 -8.22
C ALA A 775 -2.32 24.12 -8.12
N ARG A 776 -1.67 24.59 -9.17
CA ARG A 776 -0.21 24.60 -9.27
C ARG A 776 0.29 26.03 -9.38
N GLN A 777 1.33 26.33 -8.63
CA GLN A 777 2.12 27.55 -8.79
C GLN A 777 3.22 27.32 -9.83
N ASP A 778 3.87 26.15 -9.77
CA ASP A 778 4.88 25.69 -10.72
C ASP A 778 4.81 24.15 -10.83
N GLU A 779 5.91 23.48 -11.21
CA GLU A 779 5.93 22.00 -11.30
C GLU A 779 6.11 21.33 -9.94
N GLU A 780 6.47 22.09 -8.90
CA GLU A 780 6.90 21.57 -7.61
C GLU A 780 5.93 21.99 -6.48
N LEU A 781 5.38 23.19 -6.54
CA LEU A 781 4.43 23.73 -5.58
C LEU A 781 2.98 23.58 -6.09
N GLU A 782 2.29 22.60 -5.52
CA GLU A 782 0.86 22.39 -5.73
C GLU A 782 0.08 22.28 -4.44
N SER A 783 -1.20 22.63 -4.51
CA SER A 783 -2.20 22.36 -3.48
C SER A 783 -3.25 21.43 -4.02
N ARG A 784 -3.76 20.58 -3.13
CA ARG A 784 -4.87 19.67 -3.43
C ARG A 784 -6.02 19.90 -2.47
N ARG A 785 -7.25 19.92 -3.00
CA ARG A 785 -8.49 19.86 -2.22
C ARG A 785 -9.34 18.74 -2.78
N THR A 786 -9.80 17.84 -1.91
CA THR A 786 -10.72 16.77 -2.28
C THR A 786 -12.06 16.98 -1.60
N VAL A 787 -13.14 16.81 -2.36
CA VAL A 787 -14.51 16.76 -1.87
C VAL A 787 -15.09 15.41 -2.27
N ILE A 788 -15.80 14.77 -1.34
CA ILE A 788 -16.54 13.54 -1.59
C ILE A 788 -18.02 13.89 -1.71
N VAL A 789 -18.65 13.45 -2.80
CA VAL A 789 -20.08 13.67 -3.04
C VAL A 789 -20.72 12.35 -3.42
N ASN A 790 -21.73 11.93 -2.65
CA ASN A 790 -22.56 10.80 -3.01
C ASN A 790 -23.70 11.24 -3.93
N ARG A 791 -23.77 10.69 -5.14
CA ARG A 791 -24.92 10.84 -6.03
C ARG A 791 -25.94 9.76 -5.68
N ALA A 792 -26.94 10.15 -4.91
CA ALA A 792 -28.04 9.28 -4.51
C ALA A 792 -28.84 8.79 -5.73
N ARG A 793 -29.40 7.57 -5.62
CA ARG A 793 -30.37 7.11 -6.62
C ARG A 793 -31.62 8.01 -6.54
N PRO A 794 -32.18 8.43 -7.68
CA PRO A 794 -33.39 9.25 -7.72
C PRO A 794 -34.60 8.56 -7.09
#